data_AF-A0A835NJJ1-F1
#
_entry.id   AF-A0A835NJJ1-F1
#
_cell.length_a   1.000
_cell.length_b   1.000
_cell.length_c   1.000
_cell.angle_alpha   90.00
_cell.angle_beta   90.00
_cell.angle_gamma   90.00
#
_symmetry.space_group_name_H-M   'P 1'
#
loop_
_entity.id
_entity.type
_entity.pdbx_description
1 polymer ?
#
loop_
_entity_poly.entity_id
_entity_poly.type
_entity_poly.pdbx_seq_one_letter_code
_entity_poly.pdbx_strand_id
1 'polypeptide(L)'
;REVCYERLGCFSDSPPWAGIPGRQLAGLPSSPDAVNTNFLLYTRDNRVKYQKISATNPSTIKASNFRAHRKTRFVIHGHLAGADLPWIANICRFMFHSEDVNCILTDWRGGSSGLYTDAVNNVRIVGAELEYLVNLLEKDYGYSPANIHFIGHSLGAHVAGEAGRRKPSIGRITGLDPAGPLFQYTPTMAAIGTQLATEHLRVICQDPLCISAPGILQPCGHLDFYPNGGRKMPGCNQLRVPPATQDINDLMRDCFPCPEEGCPLMGHYADKFLHKTEKEQQKVYLNTGPSPPYARKEVCYPRLGCFTDDPPWSGIPGRLLTEGAKGTYVSAVNNIRVLGAEVAYFITALQKMSRYSPYEIHLIGHSLGAHTAGEAGRRIRGIRRITGLDPAGPYFEGTPAEVRLDPTDAIFVDVIHSNAAHFPAAGFGMYNTTGHLDFYPNGGTVMPGCADLIPEMKQSDFEAIIADATLFGGCHHSRSHEFYFASILYPTGYLAYPCDSYEKFKKGACFPCPQEGCPMMGHYADRFPEKLKRVDQKYFLNTAADEPFATWRQKVFIKLSGVKKTRGDINLVYYDTKGNSKEYEVASGDLSQDDVYTQYLDVEINPKNTTKIEFLWNKAIFSLLWARLGAETVNIIHGADGHRSTFCGHGTFFANTHVNAFHNNPAGVKHLLSAGCGAAAEFSSPTQEHSLRRHSGMRQEQHQATLFLQQPPAAREDQSTEQPASQPCPAFPKEKNISKDKADYKKYMQSLHINARSFQAASAAEGKEVCYERLGCFTDDVPWSGTTERPIHKLPWKPESIDTHFLLYTRENTDDFQEVSAIDKSTIEVSNFNASRKTKFIVHGFIDNGEENWLSDMCKRMLTVEDVNCICVNWKRGGRCQYTQASNNVRVVGAEIAYFVDVLMDEYGYSPADVHIIGHSLGAHAAGEAGRRRPGIGRITGLDPAQPYFQGTPIEVRLDKSDADFVDIIHTDSAPTIPNLGFGITPAIGHIDFYPNGGEQMPGCGKNPISQIVDLDGIWEGTRDFVACNHLRSYKYYSDSILYPDGFLGYACASYDLFQSGNCFPCPEEGCPNMGHYADKFKDKFKNDFVKLYLNTGEARDFPLWRYKITVTLSGKSKVRGYINVALYGSDGNTKQYQVTTGTLKPDNTYTAYIDAEVNVGEVTKVKFLWNNNWINPTFPKLGAATITVEVGETGKEYRFCGSGTVREDVLQTLTAC
;
A
#
# COMPACT_ATOMS: atom_id res chain seq x y z
N ARG A 1 -49.39 0.49 0.88
CA ARG A 1 -49.28 1.90 1.31
C ARG A 1 -48.63 2.71 0.19
N GLU A 2 -48.82 4.03 0.18
CA GLU A 2 -48.26 4.93 -0.84
C GLU A 2 -47.96 6.30 -0.22
N VAL A 3 -46.94 6.97 -0.74
CA VAL A 3 -46.65 8.39 -0.47
C VAL A 3 -46.45 9.12 -1.79
N CYS A 4 -47.00 10.33 -1.90
CA CYS A 4 -46.89 11.16 -3.10
C CYS A 4 -46.19 12.48 -2.78
N TYR A 5 -45.27 12.89 -3.65
CA TYR A 5 -44.60 14.18 -3.58
C TYR A 5 -44.90 14.97 -4.86
N GLU A 6 -45.43 16.18 -4.72
CA GLU A 6 -45.98 17.01 -5.81
C GLU A 6 -45.07 17.09 -7.06
N ARG A 7 -43.75 17.17 -6.84
CA ARG A 7 -42.74 17.26 -7.91
C ARG A 7 -42.27 15.93 -8.50
N LEU A 8 -42.42 14.81 -7.77
CA LEU A 8 -41.75 13.53 -8.06
C LEU A 8 -42.71 12.34 -8.27
N GLY A 9 -44.01 12.56 -8.11
CA GLY A 9 -45.05 11.55 -8.24
C GLY A 9 -45.23 10.69 -6.99
N CYS A 10 -45.89 9.54 -7.17
CA CYS A 10 -46.26 8.62 -6.10
C CYS A 10 -45.34 7.40 -6.04
N PHE A 11 -45.15 6.90 -4.82
CA PHE A 11 -44.28 5.79 -4.46
C PHE A 11 -45.06 4.83 -3.56
N SER A 12 -45.54 3.72 -4.12
CA SER A 12 -46.22 2.64 -3.40
C SER A 12 -45.28 1.50 -3.00
N ASP A 13 -45.60 0.79 -1.93
CA ASP A 13 -44.87 -0.43 -1.49
C ASP A 13 -45.33 -1.72 -2.19
N SER A 14 -46.25 -1.61 -3.16
CA SER A 14 -46.69 -2.71 -4.03
C SER A 14 -45.53 -3.39 -4.77
N PRO A 15 -45.66 -4.66 -5.18
CA PRO A 15 -44.73 -5.33 -6.09
C PRO A 15 -44.43 -4.47 -7.33
N PRO A 16 -43.15 -4.36 -7.77
CA PRO A 16 -41.99 -5.13 -7.36
C PRO A 16 -41.23 -4.57 -6.13
N TRP A 17 -41.78 -3.58 -5.40
CA TRP A 17 -41.02 -2.84 -4.40
C TRP A 17 -40.99 -3.50 -3.02
N ALA A 18 -42.09 -4.15 -2.60
CA ALA A 18 -42.13 -5.11 -1.50
C ALA A 18 -43.16 -6.22 -1.79
N GLY A 19 -43.28 -7.21 -0.90
CA GLY A 19 -44.21 -8.33 -1.03
C GLY A 19 -43.77 -9.38 -2.06
N ILE A 20 -42.47 -9.49 -2.33
CA ILE A 20 -41.87 -10.45 -3.27
C ILE A 20 -40.68 -11.19 -2.64
N PRO A 21 -40.27 -12.36 -3.16
CA PRO A 21 -39.04 -13.02 -2.74
C PRO A 21 -37.83 -12.06 -2.80
N GLY A 22 -37.01 -12.04 -1.75
CA GLY A 22 -35.90 -11.09 -1.60
C GLY A 22 -36.28 -9.67 -1.14
N ARG A 23 -37.58 -9.32 -1.05
CA ARG A 23 -38.09 -8.10 -0.40
C ARG A 23 -39.44 -8.34 0.31
N GLN A 24 -39.36 -8.94 1.48
CA GLN A 24 -40.51 -9.10 2.39
C GLN A 24 -40.76 -7.84 3.24
N LEU A 25 -39.70 -7.09 3.60
CA LEU A 25 -39.81 -5.83 4.33
C LEU A 25 -40.40 -4.73 3.44
N ALA A 26 -41.44 -4.06 3.91
CA ALA A 26 -42.14 -3.00 3.18
C ALA A 26 -41.85 -1.62 3.78
N GLY A 27 -41.27 -0.73 2.97
CA GLY A 27 -40.99 0.67 3.33
C GLY A 27 -41.34 1.64 2.21
N LEU A 28 -41.40 2.93 2.55
CA LEU A 28 -41.62 4.04 1.64
C LEU A 28 -40.40 4.97 1.69
N PRO A 29 -40.07 5.69 0.59
CA PRO A 29 -38.98 6.66 0.62
C PRO A 29 -39.26 7.80 1.62
N SER A 30 -38.19 8.37 2.18
CA SER A 30 -38.22 9.61 2.95
C SER A 30 -38.59 10.80 2.06
N SER A 31 -38.97 11.93 2.66
CA SER A 31 -39.29 13.15 1.90
C SER A 31 -38.06 13.71 1.16
N PRO A 32 -38.25 14.47 0.06
CA PRO A 32 -37.14 15.11 -0.66
C PRO A 32 -36.26 15.98 0.25
N ASP A 33 -36.86 16.67 1.22
CA ASP A 33 -36.15 17.55 2.16
C ASP A 33 -35.32 16.76 3.19
N ALA A 34 -35.73 15.53 3.54
CA ALA A 34 -34.96 14.63 4.40
C ALA A 34 -33.83 13.94 3.62
N VAL A 35 -34.08 13.52 2.37
CA VAL A 35 -33.05 12.95 1.49
C VAL A 35 -31.99 13.98 1.10
N ASN A 36 -32.42 15.23 0.89
CA ASN A 36 -31.58 16.41 0.64
C ASN A 36 -30.55 16.17 -0.48
N THR A 37 -31.02 15.83 -1.69
CA THR A 37 -30.15 15.60 -2.85
C THR A 37 -29.50 16.90 -3.33
N ASN A 38 -28.18 16.89 -3.47
CA ASN A 38 -27.37 18.01 -3.92
C ASN A 38 -26.69 17.69 -5.26
N PHE A 39 -26.84 18.57 -6.25
CA PHE A 39 -26.17 18.45 -7.55
C PHE A 39 -24.99 19.43 -7.63
N LEU A 40 -23.77 18.90 -7.70
CA LEU A 40 -22.52 19.64 -7.59
C LEU A 40 -21.78 19.64 -8.93
N LEU A 41 -21.85 20.76 -9.67
CA LEU A 41 -21.27 20.88 -11.01
C LEU A 41 -19.78 21.25 -10.98
N TYR A 42 -18.98 20.45 -11.66
CA TYR A 42 -17.60 20.73 -12.05
C TYR A 42 -17.47 20.78 -13.58
N THR A 43 -16.66 21.70 -14.10
CA THR A 43 -16.17 21.69 -15.49
C THR A 43 -14.64 21.87 -15.52
N ARG A 44 -14.05 21.83 -16.72
CA ARG A 44 -12.64 22.25 -16.94
C ARG A 44 -12.31 23.65 -16.40
N ASP A 45 -13.33 24.48 -16.19
CA ASP A 45 -13.25 25.89 -15.80
C ASP A 45 -13.36 26.05 -14.26
N ASN A 46 -13.85 25.05 -13.52
CA ASN A 46 -13.93 25.05 -12.05
C ASN A 46 -13.54 23.70 -11.40
N ARG A 47 -12.41 23.13 -11.82
CA ARG A 47 -11.94 21.77 -11.43
C ARG A 47 -11.77 21.51 -9.93
N VAL A 48 -11.58 22.55 -9.11
CA VAL A 48 -11.31 22.43 -7.67
C VAL A 48 -12.58 22.57 -6.83
N LYS A 49 -13.43 23.56 -7.15
CA LYS A 49 -14.61 23.97 -6.38
C LYS A 49 -15.87 23.89 -7.23
N TYR A 50 -16.85 23.11 -6.79
CA TYR A 50 -18.13 22.95 -7.50
C TYR A 50 -18.99 24.22 -7.49
N GLN A 51 -19.93 24.28 -8.43
CA GLN A 51 -21.10 25.16 -8.39
C GLN A 51 -22.33 24.31 -8.05
N LYS A 52 -23.05 24.62 -6.97
CA LYS A 52 -24.29 23.91 -6.64
C LYS A 52 -25.39 24.33 -7.61
N ILE A 53 -25.95 23.38 -8.36
CA ILE A 53 -27.08 23.59 -9.25
C ILE A 53 -28.34 22.94 -8.65
N SER A 54 -29.52 23.44 -9.01
CA SER A 54 -30.80 22.92 -8.56
C SER A 54 -31.85 22.94 -9.66
N ALA A 55 -32.61 21.86 -9.77
CA ALA A 55 -33.79 21.81 -10.63
C ALA A 55 -34.97 22.61 -10.06
N THR A 56 -35.07 22.80 -8.74
CA THR A 56 -36.10 23.66 -8.11
C THR A 56 -35.76 25.15 -8.15
N ASN A 57 -34.50 25.51 -8.50
CA ASN A 57 -34.12 26.88 -8.79
C ASN A 57 -33.26 26.94 -10.08
N PRO A 58 -33.89 26.91 -11.27
CA PRO A 58 -33.18 26.88 -12.56
C PRO A 58 -32.24 28.07 -12.80
N SER A 59 -32.38 29.18 -12.07
CA SER A 59 -31.43 30.30 -12.16
C SER A 59 -29.99 29.90 -11.81
N THR A 60 -29.83 28.92 -10.91
CA THR A 60 -28.52 28.35 -10.52
C THR A 60 -27.79 27.68 -11.69
N ILE A 61 -28.52 27.05 -12.61
CA ILE A 61 -27.96 26.44 -13.83
C ILE A 61 -27.53 27.55 -14.81
N LYS A 62 -28.34 28.61 -14.99
CA LYS A 62 -27.99 29.77 -15.84
C LYS A 62 -26.77 30.54 -15.32
N ALA A 63 -26.59 30.60 -14.01
CA ALA A 63 -25.45 31.23 -13.34
C ALA A 63 -24.18 30.34 -13.29
N SER A 64 -24.20 29.15 -13.91
CA SER A 64 -23.13 28.15 -13.80
C SER A 64 -22.28 28.02 -15.08
N ASN A 65 -21.22 27.21 -14.97
CA ASN A 65 -20.34 26.81 -16.06
C ASN A 65 -20.96 25.74 -16.98
N PHE A 66 -22.21 25.31 -16.74
CA PHE A 66 -22.89 24.30 -17.56
C PHE A 66 -23.00 24.77 -19.02
N ARG A 67 -22.66 23.91 -19.98
CA ARG A 67 -22.80 24.21 -21.42
C ARG A 67 -23.54 23.07 -22.11
N ALA A 68 -24.62 23.40 -22.82
CA ALA A 68 -25.52 22.40 -23.39
C ALA A 68 -24.91 21.57 -24.55
N HIS A 69 -23.79 22.02 -25.14
CA HIS A 69 -23.05 21.26 -26.16
C HIS A 69 -22.02 20.28 -25.56
N ARG A 70 -21.65 20.41 -24.29
CA ARG A 70 -20.71 19.48 -23.63
C ARG A 70 -21.45 18.20 -23.26
N LYS A 71 -20.81 17.04 -23.41
CA LYS A 71 -21.35 15.78 -22.87
C LYS A 71 -21.44 15.89 -21.35
N THR A 72 -22.41 15.20 -20.74
CA THR A 72 -22.67 15.31 -19.30
C THR A 72 -22.44 13.96 -18.63
N ARG A 73 -21.73 13.99 -17.51
CA ARG A 73 -21.41 12.83 -16.65
C ARG A 73 -22.06 13.09 -15.30
N PHE A 74 -22.91 12.18 -14.82
CA PHE A 74 -23.32 12.19 -13.41
C PHE A 74 -22.50 11.15 -12.65
N VAL A 75 -21.99 11.53 -11.48
CA VAL A 75 -21.34 10.61 -10.54
C VAL A 75 -22.25 10.50 -9.32
N ILE A 76 -22.65 9.28 -8.95
CA ILE A 76 -23.65 9.01 -7.91
C ILE A 76 -23.06 8.01 -6.91
N HIS A 77 -23.01 8.37 -5.64
CA HIS A 77 -22.38 7.55 -4.59
C HIS A 77 -23.34 6.53 -3.97
N GLY A 78 -22.77 5.59 -3.22
CA GLY A 78 -23.50 4.53 -2.51
C GLY A 78 -23.87 4.88 -1.07
N HIS A 79 -24.24 3.83 -0.31
CA HIS A 79 -24.49 3.89 1.13
C HIS A 79 -23.25 4.42 1.90
N LEU A 80 -23.46 5.19 2.97
CA LEU A 80 -22.43 5.78 3.85
C LEU A 80 -21.37 6.69 3.17
N ALA A 81 -21.38 6.82 1.84
CA ALA A 81 -20.45 7.65 1.07
C ALA A 81 -20.93 9.12 0.94
N GLY A 82 -20.03 10.02 0.51
CA GLY A 82 -20.31 11.46 0.39
C GLY A 82 -19.37 12.22 -0.54
N ALA A 83 -19.74 13.45 -0.92
CA ALA A 83 -18.94 14.28 -1.84
C ALA A 83 -17.59 14.77 -1.29
N ASP A 84 -17.32 14.52 -0.02
CA ASP A 84 -16.05 14.73 0.68
C ASP A 84 -15.04 13.60 0.49
N LEU A 85 -15.47 12.38 0.14
CA LEU A 85 -14.55 11.29 -0.16
C LEU A 85 -13.68 11.64 -1.40
N PRO A 86 -12.34 11.71 -1.28
CA PRO A 86 -11.49 12.27 -2.33
C PRO A 86 -11.65 11.59 -3.69
N TRP A 87 -11.84 10.27 -3.72
CA TRP A 87 -11.99 9.51 -4.97
C TRP A 87 -13.21 9.96 -5.79
N ILE A 88 -14.32 10.31 -5.14
CA ILE A 88 -15.58 10.68 -5.77
C ILE A 88 -15.44 12.01 -6.54
N ALA A 89 -14.84 13.02 -5.91
CA ALA A 89 -14.52 14.29 -6.58
C ALA A 89 -13.38 14.13 -7.62
N ASN A 90 -12.44 13.22 -7.38
CA ASN A 90 -11.32 12.98 -8.28
C ASN A 90 -11.73 12.32 -9.60
N ILE A 91 -12.81 11.51 -9.65
CA ILE A 91 -13.38 11.00 -10.92
C ILE A 91 -13.65 12.16 -11.90
N CYS A 92 -14.34 13.23 -11.45
CA CYS A 92 -14.55 14.42 -12.28
C CYS A 92 -13.23 15.10 -12.68
N ARG A 93 -12.28 15.23 -11.75
CA ARG A 93 -10.97 15.87 -12.03
C ARG A 93 -10.15 15.11 -13.06
N PHE A 94 -10.14 13.78 -13.00
CA PHE A 94 -9.43 12.93 -13.97
C PHE A 94 -10.10 12.97 -15.34
N MET A 95 -11.44 12.93 -15.43
CA MET A 95 -12.17 13.09 -16.70
C MET A 95 -11.82 14.37 -17.46
N PHE A 96 -11.52 15.48 -16.77
CA PHE A 96 -11.13 16.73 -17.43
C PHE A 96 -9.80 16.67 -18.21
N HIS A 97 -8.96 15.66 -17.97
CA HIS A 97 -7.72 15.44 -18.72
C HIS A 97 -7.98 14.82 -20.10
N SER A 98 -9.05 14.02 -20.24
CA SER A 98 -9.40 13.32 -21.49
C SER A 98 -10.56 13.97 -22.26
N GLU A 99 -11.61 14.44 -21.57
CA GLU A 99 -12.82 15.01 -22.18
C GLU A 99 -13.12 16.44 -21.67
N ASP A 100 -13.90 17.21 -22.43
CA ASP A 100 -14.53 18.45 -21.94
C ASP A 100 -16.03 18.18 -21.68
N VAL A 101 -16.39 18.12 -20.40
CA VAL A 101 -17.69 17.62 -19.93
C VAL A 101 -18.27 18.49 -18.83
N ASN A 102 -19.60 18.50 -18.72
CA ASN A 102 -20.28 18.88 -17.49
C ASN A 102 -20.23 17.65 -16.55
N CYS A 103 -19.48 17.71 -15.44
CA CYS A 103 -19.45 16.62 -14.45
C CYS A 103 -20.30 17.02 -13.24
N ILE A 104 -21.38 16.29 -12.97
CA ILE A 104 -22.35 16.59 -11.91
C ILE A 104 -22.28 15.48 -10.87
N LEU A 105 -21.74 15.79 -9.70
CA LEU A 105 -21.77 14.88 -8.56
C LEU A 105 -23.12 15.00 -7.84
N THR A 106 -23.80 13.86 -7.64
CA THR A 106 -25.06 13.72 -6.91
C THR A 106 -24.78 13.25 -5.50
N ASP A 107 -24.86 14.17 -4.53
CA ASP A 107 -24.66 13.94 -3.10
C ASP A 107 -26.02 13.83 -2.39
N TRP A 108 -26.38 12.62 -1.95
CA TRP A 108 -27.68 12.28 -1.35
C TRP A 108 -27.54 11.73 0.06
N ARG A 109 -26.51 12.19 0.81
CA ARG A 109 -26.19 11.71 2.16
C ARG A 109 -27.34 11.71 3.15
N GLY A 110 -28.23 12.71 3.10
CA GLY A 110 -29.41 12.76 3.96
C GLY A 110 -30.29 11.50 3.84
N GLY A 111 -30.37 10.91 2.64
CA GLY A 111 -31.09 9.66 2.40
C GLY A 111 -30.25 8.38 2.39
N SER A 112 -28.92 8.47 2.50
CA SER A 112 -27.99 7.33 2.34
C SER A 112 -27.07 7.04 3.53
N SER A 113 -27.05 7.90 4.55
CA SER A 113 -26.25 7.72 5.78
C SER A 113 -27.01 7.10 6.96
N GLY A 114 -28.29 6.71 6.78
CA GLY A 114 -29.14 6.08 7.79
C GLY A 114 -29.06 4.54 7.78
N LEU A 115 -30.17 3.86 8.08
CA LEU A 115 -30.25 2.40 7.94
C LEU A 115 -30.20 1.98 6.46
N TYR A 116 -29.59 0.83 6.15
CA TYR A 116 -29.49 0.32 4.78
C TYR A 116 -30.87 0.12 4.11
N THR A 117 -31.88 -0.34 4.86
CA THR A 117 -33.26 -0.46 4.37
C THR A 117 -33.84 0.87 3.90
N ASP A 118 -33.54 1.95 4.61
CA ASP A 118 -34.06 3.28 4.33
C ASP A 118 -33.33 3.88 3.13
N ALA A 119 -32.01 3.66 3.05
CA ALA A 119 -31.21 3.99 1.86
C ALA A 119 -31.71 3.25 0.61
N VAL A 120 -32.07 1.96 0.71
CA VAL A 120 -32.68 1.16 -0.38
C VAL A 120 -34.05 1.73 -0.78
N ASN A 121 -34.89 2.14 0.17
CA ASN A 121 -36.18 2.79 -0.12
C ASN A 121 -35.96 4.14 -0.84
N ASN A 122 -34.97 4.92 -0.41
CA ASN A 122 -34.61 6.22 -0.94
C ASN A 122 -34.00 6.20 -2.35
N VAL A 123 -33.52 5.04 -2.84
CA VAL A 123 -33.08 4.88 -4.25
C VAL A 123 -34.13 5.40 -5.24
N ARG A 124 -35.42 5.14 -4.96
CA ARG A 124 -36.55 5.49 -5.84
C ARG A 124 -36.71 7.01 -6.00
N ILE A 125 -36.58 7.75 -4.89
CA ILE A 125 -36.83 9.19 -4.89
C ILE A 125 -35.65 9.96 -5.48
N VAL A 126 -34.40 9.56 -5.21
CA VAL A 126 -33.21 10.16 -5.85
C VAL A 126 -33.20 9.90 -7.37
N GLY A 127 -33.63 8.70 -7.80
CA GLY A 127 -33.81 8.41 -9.23
C GLY A 127 -34.85 9.31 -9.91
N ALA A 128 -35.91 9.70 -9.18
CA ALA A 128 -36.89 10.68 -9.65
C ALA A 128 -36.33 12.11 -9.70
N GLU A 129 -35.48 12.50 -8.74
CA GLU A 129 -34.86 13.83 -8.75
C GLU A 129 -33.86 14.02 -9.90
N LEU A 130 -33.13 12.96 -10.26
CA LEU A 130 -32.28 12.92 -11.45
C LEU A 130 -33.10 13.09 -12.74
N GLU A 131 -34.21 12.34 -12.88
CA GLU A 131 -35.07 12.45 -14.06
C GLU A 131 -35.71 13.85 -14.18
N TYR A 132 -36.16 14.43 -13.07
CA TYR A 132 -36.70 15.79 -13.02
C TYR A 132 -35.65 16.84 -13.47
N LEU A 133 -34.39 16.71 -13.04
CA LEU A 133 -33.29 17.56 -13.51
C LEU A 133 -32.99 17.35 -15.01
N VAL A 134 -33.01 16.11 -15.51
CA VAL A 134 -32.80 15.84 -16.93
C VAL A 134 -33.91 16.40 -17.81
N ASN A 135 -35.18 16.29 -17.40
CA ASN A 135 -36.32 16.89 -18.09
C ASN A 135 -36.18 18.42 -18.16
N LEU A 136 -35.71 19.08 -17.10
CA LEU A 136 -35.42 20.51 -17.10
C LEU A 136 -34.30 20.87 -18.10
N LEU A 137 -33.22 20.10 -18.14
CA LEU A 137 -32.11 20.33 -19.08
C LEU A 137 -32.55 20.13 -20.54
N GLU A 138 -33.36 19.11 -20.82
CA GLU A 138 -33.90 18.87 -22.16
C GLU A 138 -34.84 20.00 -22.61
N LYS A 139 -35.82 20.35 -21.77
CA LYS A 139 -36.86 21.33 -22.09
C LYS A 139 -36.37 22.78 -22.13
N ASP A 140 -35.63 23.22 -21.10
CA ASP A 140 -35.29 24.62 -20.91
C ASP A 140 -33.90 25.00 -21.45
N TYR A 141 -33.06 24.01 -21.80
CA TYR A 141 -31.69 24.19 -22.32
C TYR A 141 -31.42 23.44 -23.63
N GLY A 142 -32.41 22.73 -24.19
CA GLY A 142 -32.28 21.97 -25.44
C GLY A 142 -31.31 20.78 -25.34
N TYR A 143 -31.08 20.27 -24.13
CA TYR A 143 -30.06 19.25 -23.91
C TYR A 143 -30.54 17.84 -24.31
N SER A 144 -29.87 17.21 -25.27
CA SER A 144 -30.20 15.83 -25.66
C SER A 144 -29.82 14.82 -24.56
N PRO A 145 -30.75 14.02 -24.00
CA PRO A 145 -30.43 13.00 -22.99
C PRO A 145 -29.49 11.90 -23.49
N ALA A 146 -29.37 11.70 -24.81
CA ALA A 146 -28.39 10.80 -25.41
C ALA A 146 -26.92 11.20 -25.12
N ASN A 147 -26.66 12.48 -24.78
CA ASN A 147 -25.34 12.95 -24.34
C ASN A 147 -25.09 12.79 -22.83
N ILE A 148 -26.02 12.17 -22.09
CA ILE A 148 -25.88 11.89 -20.65
C ILE A 148 -25.29 10.50 -20.43
N HIS A 149 -24.34 10.43 -19.50
CA HIS A 149 -23.83 9.19 -18.95
C HIS A 149 -23.96 9.22 -17.43
N PHE A 150 -24.83 8.37 -16.86
CA PHE A 150 -24.91 8.15 -15.41
C PHE A 150 -23.86 7.12 -14.96
N ILE A 151 -23.11 7.43 -13.91
CA ILE A 151 -22.09 6.56 -13.30
C ILE A 151 -22.42 6.44 -11.82
N GLY A 152 -22.81 5.26 -11.35
CA GLY A 152 -23.28 5.04 -9.98
C GLY A 152 -22.51 3.93 -9.27
N HIS A 153 -22.14 4.15 -8.01
CA HIS A 153 -21.42 3.18 -7.17
C HIS A 153 -22.33 2.55 -6.10
N SER A 154 -22.30 1.23 -5.89
CA SER A 154 -23.13 0.54 -4.88
C SER A 154 -24.61 0.91 -5.04
N LEU A 155 -25.32 1.40 -4.01
CA LEU A 155 -26.71 1.88 -4.14
C LEU A 155 -26.88 2.97 -5.21
N GLY A 156 -25.83 3.77 -5.47
CA GLY A 156 -25.81 4.76 -6.54
C GLY A 156 -25.98 4.16 -7.94
N ALA A 157 -25.60 2.90 -8.15
CA ALA A 157 -25.86 2.18 -9.40
C ALA A 157 -27.37 1.94 -9.60
N HIS A 158 -28.10 1.60 -8.53
CA HIS A 158 -29.55 1.42 -8.59
C HIS A 158 -30.29 2.75 -8.74
N VAL A 159 -29.76 3.85 -8.16
CA VAL A 159 -30.23 5.22 -8.40
C VAL A 159 -30.08 5.59 -9.89
N ALA A 160 -28.92 5.28 -10.49
CA ALA A 160 -28.69 5.49 -11.93
C ALA A 160 -29.65 4.65 -12.80
N GLY A 161 -29.92 3.40 -12.40
CA GLY A 161 -30.87 2.51 -13.07
C GLY A 161 -32.31 3.02 -13.00
N GLU A 162 -32.78 3.49 -11.84
CA GLU A 162 -34.11 4.08 -11.68
C GLU A 162 -34.27 5.39 -12.46
N ALA A 163 -33.26 6.26 -12.47
CA ALA A 163 -33.25 7.46 -13.29
C ALA A 163 -33.35 7.12 -14.80
N GLY A 164 -32.64 6.08 -15.25
CA GLY A 164 -32.77 5.53 -16.61
C GLY A 164 -34.12 4.88 -16.92
N ARG A 165 -34.76 4.26 -15.92
CA ARG A 165 -36.11 3.67 -16.05
C ARG A 165 -37.16 4.73 -16.30
N ARG A 166 -37.05 5.86 -15.59
CA ARG A 166 -37.93 7.02 -15.74
C ARG A 166 -37.60 7.81 -17.02
N LYS A 167 -36.34 7.86 -17.42
CA LYS A 167 -35.86 8.52 -18.65
C LYS A 167 -35.16 7.56 -19.63
N PRO A 168 -35.92 6.80 -20.45
CA PRO A 168 -35.37 5.91 -21.48
C PRO A 168 -34.31 6.53 -22.41
N SER A 169 -34.43 7.82 -22.76
CA SER A 169 -33.53 8.48 -23.74
C SER A 169 -32.10 8.77 -23.22
N ILE A 170 -31.74 8.32 -22.01
CA ILE A 170 -30.37 8.41 -21.49
C ILE A 170 -29.41 7.54 -22.33
N GLY A 171 -28.38 8.15 -22.90
CA GLY A 171 -27.48 7.46 -23.85
C GLY A 171 -26.59 6.38 -23.21
N ARG A 172 -26.17 6.54 -21.95
CA ARG A 172 -25.37 5.53 -21.25
C ARG A 172 -25.60 5.49 -19.75
N ILE A 173 -25.55 4.29 -19.18
CA ILE A 173 -25.44 4.04 -17.73
C ILE A 173 -24.21 3.17 -17.46
N THR A 174 -23.55 3.39 -16.31
CA THR A 174 -22.49 2.50 -15.81
C THR A 174 -22.64 2.29 -14.32
N GLY A 175 -22.93 1.04 -13.92
CA GLY A 175 -22.88 0.61 -12.53
C GLY A 175 -21.46 0.21 -12.15
N LEU A 176 -20.95 0.75 -11.04
CA LEU A 176 -19.72 0.35 -10.37
C LEU A 176 -20.14 -0.40 -9.11
N ASP A 177 -19.89 -1.70 -9.09
CA ASP A 177 -20.31 -2.68 -8.09
C ASP A 177 -21.75 -2.46 -7.55
N PRO A 178 -22.80 -2.80 -8.32
CA PRO A 178 -24.19 -2.58 -7.90
C PRO A 178 -24.57 -3.45 -6.70
N ALA A 179 -25.25 -2.86 -5.72
CA ALA A 179 -25.54 -3.51 -4.45
C ALA A 179 -26.54 -4.69 -4.57
N GLY A 180 -26.09 -5.90 -4.24
CA GLY A 180 -26.88 -7.13 -4.20
C GLY A 180 -27.95 -7.18 -3.09
N PRO A 181 -27.67 -6.80 -1.82
CA PRO A 181 -28.65 -6.92 -0.74
C PRO A 181 -29.94 -6.14 -1.03
N LEU A 182 -31.07 -6.83 -0.91
CA LEU A 182 -32.42 -6.36 -1.31
C LEU A 182 -32.59 -6.03 -2.81
N PHE A 183 -31.71 -6.50 -3.70
CA PHE A 183 -31.89 -6.43 -5.16
C PHE A 183 -31.63 -7.76 -5.88
N GLN A 184 -30.80 -8.64 -5.32
CA GLN A 184 -30.27 -9.91 -5.87
C GLN A 184 -31.32 -10.88 -6.46
N TYR A 185 -32.55 -10.86 -5.94
CA TYR A 185 -33.66 -11.72 -6.38
C TYR A 185 -34.89 -10.92 -6.83
N THR A 186 -34.78 -9.59 -6.92
CA THR A 186 -35.88 -8.73 -7.36
C THR A 186 -35.97 -8.69 -8.89
N PRO A 187 -37.17 -8.55 -9.48
CA PRO A 187 -37.32 -8.36 -10.90
C PRO A 187 -36.53 -7.16 -11.44
N THR A 188 -36.20 -7.19 -12.73
CA THR A 188 -35.61 -6.09 -13.54
C THR A 188 -36.39 -4.77 -13.49
N MET A 189 -37.62 -4.78 -12.95
CA MET A 189 -38.41 -3.59 -12.66
C MET A 189 -37.99 -2.84 -11.38
N ALA A 190 -37.19 -3.46 -10.50
CA ALA A 190 -36.69 -2.88 -9.25
C ALA A 190 -35.16 -2.79 -9.20
N ALA A 191 -34.42 -3.80 -9.68
CA ALA A 191 -32.96 -3.75 -9.81
C ALA A 191 -32.48 -2.88 -10.99
N ILE A 192 -31.18 -2.63 -11.12
CA ILE A 192 -30.58 -2.23 -12.40
C ILE A 192 -30.68 -3.41 -13.38
N GLY A 193 -30.90 -3.18 -14.69
CA GLY A 193 -31.21 -4.29 -15.60
C GLY A 193 -31.29 -3.91 -17.09
N THR A 194 -31.24 -4.91 -17.96
CA THR A 194 -31.29 -4.77 -19.44
C THR A 194 -32.65 -4.36 -20.02
N GLN A 195 -33.72 -4.35 -19.21
CA GLN A 195 -35.02 -3.83 -19.63
C GLN A 195 -35.12 -2.29 -19.53
N LEU A 196 -34.04 -1.62 -19.13
CA LEU A 196 -33.90 -0.17 -19.27
C LEU A 196 -33.69 0.17 -20.74
N ALA A 197 -34.60 0.94 -21.33
CA ALA A 197 -34.62 1.28 -22.76
C ALA A 197 -33.56 2.33 -23.18
N THR A 198 -32.39 2.28 -22.55
CA THR A 198 -31.19 3.09 -22.79
C THR A 198 -30.21 2.32 -23.69
N GLU A 199 -29.58 2.98 -24.67
CA GLU A 199 -28.74 2.31 -25.68
C GLU A 199 -27.58 1.49 -25.10
N HIS A 200 -26.95 1.95 -24.01
CA HIS A 200 -25.74 1.33 -23.46
C HIS A 200 -25.76 1.27 -21.93
N LEU A 201 -25.94 0.07 -21.37
CA LEU A 201 -25.79 -0.20 -19.94
C LEU A 201 -24.55 -1.07 -19.71
N ARG A 202 -23.58 -0.57 -18.95
CA ARG A 202 -22.37 -1.34 -18.57
C ARG A 202 -22.32 -1.52 -17.06
N VAL A 203 -21.75 -2.62 -16.59
CA VAL A 203 -21.60 -2.89 -15.15
C VAL A 203 -20.19 -3.38 -14.88
N ILE A 204 -19.60 -3.04 -13.73
CA ILE A 204 -18.27 -3.51 -13.31
C ILE A 204 -18.40 -4.03 -11.88
N CYS A 205 -18.35 -5.35 -11.67
CA CYS A 205 -18.58 -5.98 -10.35
C CYS A 205 -17.26 -6.32 -9.64
N GLN A 206 -17.23 -6.21 -8.30
CA GLN A 206 -16.08 -6.56 -7.46
C GLN A 206 -16.52 -7.42 -6.24
N ASP A 207 -15.99 -8.65 -6.20
CA ASP A 207 -16.26 -9.81 -5.32
C ASP A 207 -17.68 -10.46 -5.36
N PRO A 208 -18.02 -11.19 -6.45
CA PRO A 208 -19.26 -11.98 -6.58
C PRO A 208 -19.12 -13.42 -6.04
N LEU A 209 -18.22 -13.71 -5.09
CA LEU A 209 -18.05 -15.07 -4.58
C LEU A 209 -17.59 -15.14 -3.12
N CYS A 210 -18.33 -14.45 -2.27
CA CYS A 210 -18.32 -14.61 -0.82
C CYS A 210 -19.76 -14.50 -0.30
N ILE A 211 -20.16 -15.35 0.65
CA ILE A 211 -21.58 -15.59 1.02
C ILE A 211 -22.24 -14.37 1.73
N SER A 212 -21.46 -13.33 2.05
CA SER A 212 -21.94 -12.05 2.57
C SER A 212 -21.25 -10.82 1.94
N ALA A 213 -20.79 -10.92 0.68
CA ALA A 213 -20.31 -9.76 -0.07
C ALA A 213 -21.50 -9.00 -0.71
N PRO A 214 -21.53 -7.65 -0.70
CA PRO A 214 -22.74 -6.89 -1.03
C PRO A 214 -22.93 -6.59 -2.53
N GLY A 215 -22.26 -7.28 -3.46
CA GLY A 215 -22.42 -7.08 -4.91
C GLY A 215 -23.53 -7.94 -5.54
N ILE A 216 -24.04 -7.55 -6.72
CA ILE A 216 -25.06 -8.32 -7.45
C ILE A 216 -24.44 -9.45 -8.31
N LEU A 217 -24.89 -10.69 -8.08
CA LEU A 217 -24.37 -11.92 -8.71
C LEU A 217 -24.98 -12.25 -10.07
N GLN A 218 -26.06 -11.57 -10.47
CA GLN A 218 -26.73 -11.79 -11.75
C GLN A 218 -26.27 -10.73 -12.77
N PRO A 219 -25.94 -11.12 -14.02
CA PRO A 219 -25.73 -10.18 -15.12
C PRO A 219 -26.91 -9.22 -15.26
N CYS A 220 -26.62 -7.94 -15.17
CA CYS A 220 -27.62 -6.88 -15.12
C CYS A 220 -27.35 -5.78 -16.15
N GLY A 221 -26.17 -5.77 -16.76
CA GLY A 221 -25.81 -4.88 -17.85
C GLY A 221 -26.19 -5.41 -19.24
N HIS A 222 -26.16 -4.51 -20.23
CA HIS A 222 -25.96 -4.92 -21.63
C HIS A 222 -24.52 -5.42 -21.88
N LEU A 223 -23.60 -5.12 -20.96
CA LEU A 223 -22.23 -5.63 -20.91
C LEU A 223 -21.69 -5.54 -19.48
N ASP A 224 -21.64 -6.67 -18.78
CA ASP A 224 -21.07 -6.80 -17.43
C ASP A 224 -19.56 -7.14 -17.51
N PHE A 225 -18.75 -6.41 -16.76
CA PHE A 225 -17.31 -6.63 -16.59
C PHE A 225 -17.03 -7.19 -15.21
N TYR A 226 -16.18 -8.21 -15.16
CA TYR A 226 -15.77 -8.88 -13.94
C TYR A 226 -14.23 -8.88 -13.88
N PRO A 227 -13.59 -7.75 -13.49
CA PRO A 227 -12.13 -7.69 -13.33
C PRO A 227 -11.65 -8.81 -12.42
N ASN A 228 -10.55 -9.49 -12.75
CA ASN A 228 -10.03 -10.63 -11.98
C ASN A 228 -11.05 -11.79 -11.81
N GLY A 229 -11.90 -12.02 -12.81
CA GLY A 229 -13.02 -12.97 -12.73
C GLY A 229 -14.13 -12.49 -11.79
N GLY A 230 -14.14 -11.20 -11.49
CA GLY A 230 -14.99 -10.52 -10.52
C GLY A 230 -14.44 -10.60 -9.10
N ARG A 231 -13.70 -11.66 -8.77
CA ARG A 231 -13.26 -12.02 -7.41
C ARG A 231 -12.05 -11.18 -6.98
N LYS A 232 -11.57 -11.37 -5.74
CA LYS A 232 -10.29 -10.88 -5.18
C LYS A 232 -9.48 -9.98 -6.12
N MET A 233 -9.64 -8.68 -5.95
CA MET A 233 -8.86 -7.69 -6.70
C MET A 233 -7.41 -7.68 -6.20
N PRO A 234 -6.38 -7.69 -7.07
CA PRO A 234 -5.01 -7.40 -6.66
C PRO A 234 -4.93 -6.05 -5.94
N GLY A 235 -4.21 -5.99 -4.83
CA GLY A 235 -4.21 -4.84 -3.92
C GLY A 235 -5.37 -4.78 -2.91
N CYS A 236 -6.39 -5.63 -3.02
CA CYS A 236 -7.41 -5.81 -1.99
C CYS A 236 -7.18 -7.11 -1.21
N ASN A 237 -7.00 -6.99 0.10
CA ASN A 237 -6.98 -8.15 0.99
C ASN A 237 -8.39 -8.75 1.09
N GLN A 238 -8.50 -10.07 0.95
CA GLN A 238 -9.77 -10.74 0.71
C GLN A 238 -10.49 -11.03 2.03
N LEU A 239 -11.72 -10.52 2.17
CA LEU A 239 -12.62 -10.88 3.26
C LEU A 239 -12.94 -12.39 3.19
N ARG A 240 -12.39 -13.21 4.10
CA ARG A 240 -12.87 -14.58 4.30
C ARG A 240 -14.21 -14.54 5.03
N VAL A 241 -15.28 -14.92 4.34
CA VAL A 241 -16.58 -15.21 4.96
C VAL A 241 -16.54 -16.59 5.65
N PRO A 242 -17.00 -16.74 6.90
CA PRO A 242 -17.08 -18.03 7.59
C PRO A 242 -18.10 -19.02 6.98
N PRO A 243 -18.07 -20.31 7.38
CA PRO A 243 -19.11 -21.28 7.03
C PRO A 243 -20.48 -20.90 7.60
N ALA A 244 -21.54 -21.43 6.98
CA ALA A 244 -22.92 -20.96 7.15
C ALA A 244 -23.50 -21.11 8.57
N THR A 245 -24.12 -20.03 9.05
CA THR A 245 -25.36 -20.08 9.82
C THR A 245 -26.42 -19.28 9.06
N GLN A 246 -27.52 -19.91 8.69
CA GLN A 246 -28.69 -19.23 8.11
C GLN A 246 -29.83 -19.22 9.11
N ASP A 247 -30.44 -18.05 9.27
CA ASP A 247 -31.89 -17.92 9.07
C ASP A 247 -32.20 -16.51 8.49
N ILE A 248 -33.27 -16.36 7.70
CA ILE A 248 -33.37 -15.43 6.56
C ILE A 248 -33.62 -13.95 6.92
N ASN A 249 -34.06 -13.69 8.15
CA ASN A 249 -33.71 -12.56 9.01
C ASN A 249 -33.85 -13.07 10.46
N ASP A 250 -33.50 -14.34 10.68
CA ASP A 250 -34.17 -15.27 11.60
C ASP A 250 -35.70 -15.40 11.36
N LEU A 251 -36.09 -15.83 10.14
CA LEU A 251 -37.50 -15.98 9.70
C LEU A 251 -37.78 -17.29 8.93
N MET A 252 -37.25 -18.38 9.46
CA MET A 252 -37.70 -19.78 9.36
C MET A 252 -37.89 -20.37 10.77
N ARG A 253 -37.61 -19.59 11.83
CA ARG A 253 -38.13 -19.83 13.18
C ARG A 253 -39.65 -20.06 13.10
N ASP A 254 -40.09 -21.15 13.72
CA ASP A 254 -41.47 -21.63 13.88
C ASP A 254 -42.22 -22.10 12.62
N CYS A 255 -41.68 -23.14 11.98
CA CYS A 255 -42.48 -24.29 11.55
C CYS A 255 -42.11 -25.53 12.39
N PHE A 256 -43.05 -26.02 13.21
CA PHE A 256 -42.95 -27.27 13.98
C PHE A 256 -43.25 -28.52 13.09
N PRO A 257 -43.18 -29.78 13.57
CA PRO A 257 -41.97 -30.58 13.85
C PRO A 257 -41.94 -31.90 13.01
N CYS A 258 -41.09 -32.87 13.40
CA CYS A 258 -40.95 -34.27 12.91
C CYS A 258 -42.29 -35.05 12.66
N PRO A 259 -42.35 -36.13 11.83
CA PRO A 259 -41.39 -37.26 11.81
C PRO A 259 -41.12 -38.01 10.46
N GLU A 260 -40.28 -39.06 10.53
CA GLU A 260 -40.18 -40.26 9.64
C GLU A 260 -39.83 -40.04 8.14
N GLU A 261 -39.12 -40.92 7.40
CA GLU A 261 -38.60 -42.28 7.61
C GLU A 261 -37.34 -42.51 6.70
N GLY A 262 -36.49 -43.52 6.94
CA GLY A 262 -35.60 -44.10 5.89
C GLY A 262 -34.07 -43.89 5.94
N CYS A 263 -33.34 -44.90 6.43
CA CYS A 263 -31.91 -45.20 6.10
C CYS A 263 -31.82 -46.02 4.77
N PRO A 264 -30.64 -46.42 4.17
CA PRO A 264 -29.33 -46.75 4.82
C PRO A 264 -27.98 -46.54 4.03
N LEU A 265 -26.84 -46.69 4.74
CA LEU A 265 -25.54 -47.39 4.43
C LEU A 265 -24.85 -47.27 3.03
N MET A 266 -23.52 -47.37 2.79
CA MET A 266 -22.26 -47.76 3.51
C MET A 266 -21.12 -46.77 3.12
N GLY A 267 -19.85 -46.80 3.60
CA GLY A 267 -19.16 -47.62 4.62
C GLY A 267 -17.85 -48.28 4.12
N HIS A 268 -16.68 -47.83 4.62
CA HIS A 268 -15.29 -48.32 4.35
C HIS A 268 -14.79 -48.19 2.89
N TYR A 269 -13.51 -47.90 2.58
CA TYR A 269 -12.25 -48.39 3.15
C TYR A 269 -11.12 -47.33 3.16
N ALA A 270 -10.12 -47.54 4.02
CA ALA A 270 -8.81 -46.87 4.00
C ALA A 270 -7.67 -47.93 3.86
N ASP A 271 -6.42 -47.46 3.85
CA ASP A 271 -5.17 -48.24 3.91
C ASP A 271 -4.85 -49.22 2.76
N LYS A 272 -3.91 -48.80 1.90
CA LYS A 272 -2.57 -49.44 1.76
C LYS A 272 -1.70 -48.76 0.70
N PHE A 273 -0.52 -48.29 1.11
CA PHE A 273 0.82 -48.70 0.60
C PHE A 273 1.88 -47.62 0.91
N LEU A 274 2.69 -47.87 1.94
CA LEU A 274 4.00 -47.24 2.11
C LEU A 274 5.10 -48.18 1.58
N HIS A 275 6.26 -47.59 1.29
CA HIS A 275 7.53 -48.21 0.88
C HIS A 275 7.57 -49.01 -0.44
N LYS A 276 8.30 -48.45 -1.41
CA LYS A 276 9.44 -49.13 -2.04
C LYS A 276 10.55 -48.12 -2.38
N THR A 277 11.79 -48.60 -2.45
CA THR A 277 12.99 -47.75 -2.40
C THR A 277 13.65 -47.46 -3.75
N GLU A 278 14.37 -46.36 -3.77
CA GLU A 278 15.07 -45.62 -4.84
C GLU A 278 16.14 -46.37 -5.69
N LYS A 279 16.01 -47.69 -5.95
CA LYS A 279 17.15 -48.52 -6.42
C LYS A 279 17.01 -49.34 -7.70
N GLU A 280 15.98 -49.11 -8.52
CA GLU A 280 15.80 -49.83 -9.81
C GLU A 280 15.69 -48.92 -11.05
N GLN A 281 16.04 -47.63 -10.95
CA GLN A 281 15.89 -46.66 -12.05
C GLN A 281 17.03 -46.65 -13.11
N GLN A 282 17.94 -47.63 -13.12
CA GLN A 282 19.04 -47.71 -14.10
C GLN A 282 19.27 -49.13 -14.66
N LYS A 283 18.41 -49.56 -15.59
CA LYS A 283 18.77 -50.46 -16.71
C LYS A 283 17.67 -50.56 -17.76
N VAL A 284 18.05 -51.07 -18.94
CA VAL A 284 17.20 -51.34 -20.12
C VAL A 284 16.60 -50.10 -20.80
N TYR A 285 17.46 -49.38 -21.51
CA TYR A 285 17.07 -48.88 -22.83
C TYR A 285 17.12 -50.04 -23.86
N LEU A 286 16.33 -49.92 -24.93
CA LEU A 286 16.27 -50.77 -26.13
C LEU A 286 15.48 -52.11 -26.06
N ASN A 287 14.42 -52.13 -26.89
CA ASN A 287 13.76 -53.27 -27.54
C ASN A 287 13.07 -54.36 -26.70
N THR A 288 11.72 -54.36 -26.71
CA THR A 288 10.92 -55.45 -27.33
C THR A 288 9.43 -55.10 -27.45
N GLY A 289 8.87 -55.30 -28.65
CA GLY A 289 7.41 -55.43 -28.87
C GLY A 289 6.57 -54.14 -28.88
N PRO A 290 5.42 -54.13 -29.57
CA PRO A 290 4.45 -53.03 -29.49
C PRO A 290 3.57 -53.16 -28.25
N SER A 291 3.55 -52.10 -27.42
CA SER A 291 2.54 -51.94 -26.38
C SER A 291 1.15 -51.65 -26.98
N PRO A 292 0.04 -51.87 -26.23
CA PRO A 292 -1.30 -51.59 -26.72
C PRO A 292 -1.48 -50.10 -27.08
N PRO A 293 -2.44 -49.74 -27.95
CA PRO A 293 -2.75 -48.34 -28.21
C PRO A 293 -3.15 -47.65 -26.91
N TYR A 294 -2.54 -46.51 -26.60
CA TYR A 294 -3.00 -45.62 -25.54
C TYR A 294 -4.48 -45.31 -25.78
N ALA A 295 -5.32 -45.62 -24.80
CA ALA A 295 -6.74 -45.27 -24.85
C ALA A 295 -6.85 -43.75 -24.88
N ARG A 296 -7.33 -43.20 -26.00
CA ARG A 296 -7.43 -41.75 -26.20
C ARG A 296 -8.34 -41.18 -25.12
N LYS A 297 -7.83 -40.28 -24.28
CA LYS A 297 -8.68 -39.45 -23.45
C LYS A 297 -9.26 -38.34 -24.31
N GLU A 298 -10.57 -38.34 -24.41
CA GLU A 298 -11.37 -37.29 -25.01
C GLU A 298 -12.24 -36.70 -23.90
N VAL A 299 -12.04 -35.41 -23.60
CA VAL A 299 -12.79 -34.70 -22.55
C VAL A 299 -13.76 -33.74 -23.24
N CYS A 300 -15.05 -34.06 -23.20
CA CYS A 300 -16.11 -33.30 -23.86
C CYS A 300 -16.84 -32.36 -22.90
N TYR A 301 -16.86 -31.06 -23.24
CA TYR A 301 -17.64 -30.05 -22.52
C TYR A 301 -18.87 -29.66 -23.37
N PRO A 302 -20.11 -29.70 -22.82
CA PRO A 302 -21.34 -29.49 -23.60
C PRO A 302 -21.50 -28.17 -24.38
N ARG A 303 -20.62 -27.19 -24.17
CA ARG A 303 -20.61 -25.90 -24.88
C ARG A 303 -19.31 -25.59 -25.65
N LEU A 304 -18.21 -26.27 -25.36
CA LEU A 304 -16.88 -26.02 -25.94
C LEU A 304 -16.46 -27.08 -26.97
N GLY A 305 -17.16 -28.22 -27.01
CA GLY A 305 -16.76 -29.39 -27.79
C GLY A 305 -15.82 -30.30 -27.00
N CYS A 306 -15.14 -31.19 -27.73
CA CYS A 306 -14.27 -32.21 -27.16
C CYS A 306 -12.78 -31.86 -27.34
N PHE A 307 -11.99 -32.18 -26.32
CA PHE A 307 -10.55 -31.97 -26.27
C PHE A 307 -9.86 -33.32 -26.19
N THR A 308 -9.03 -33.63 -27.17
CA THR A 308 -8.21 -34.85 -27.23
C THR A 308 -6.75 -34.55 -26.95
N ASP A 309 -6.03 -35.56 -26.44
CA ASP A 309 -4.56 -35.59 -26.33
C ASP A 309 -3.88 -35.90 -27.69
N ASP A 310 -4.38 -35.35 -28.81
CA ASP A 310 -3.80 -35.52 -30.15
C ASP A 310 -2.64 -34.52 -30.42
N PRO A 311 -1.72 -34.82 -31.36
CA PRO A 311 -0.59 -33.94 -31.67
C PRO A 311 -1.05 -32.54 -32.13
N PRO A 312 -0.36 -31.45 -31.74
CA PRO A 312 0.94 -31.41 -31.07
C PRO A 312 0.93 -31.63 -29.55
N TRP A 313 -0.22 -31.91 -28.92
CA TRP A 313 -0.33 -31.94 -27.46
C TRP A 313 0.15 -33.25 -26.80
N SER A 314 0.14 -34.38 -27.51
CA SER A 314 0.56 -35.71 -27.00
C SER A 314 2.04 -35.85 -26.67
N GLY A 315 2.89 -34.92 -27.13
CA GLY A 315 4.35 -35.11 -27.18
C GLY A 315 5.13 -34.50 -26.02
N ILE A 316 4.47 -33.84 -25.07
CA ILE A 316 5.12 -33.05 -24.01
C ILE A 316 5.07 -33.85 -22.69
N PRO A 317 6.23 -34.25 -22.11
CA PRO A 317 6.28 -34.95 -20.83
C PRO A 317 5.49 -34.22 -19.72
N GLY A 318 4.80 -34.99 -18.88
CA GLY A 318 3.98 -34.47 -17.78
C GLY A 318 2.56 -34.01 -18.16
N ARG A 319 2.22 -33.84 -19.45
CA ARG A 319 0.86 -33.47 -19.88
C ARG A 319 -0.04 -34.71 -20.06
N LEU A 320 -1.08 -34.80 -19.24
CA LEU A 320 -2.18 -35.78 -19.36
C LEU A 320 -3.51 -35.11 -19.04
N LEU A 321 -4.56 -35.36 -19.82
CA LEU A 321 -5.90 -34.95 -19.45
C LEU A 321 -6.37 -35.66 -18.17
N THR A 322 -6.68 -34.87 -17.16
CA THR A 322 -7.24 -35.29 -15.86
C THR A 322 -8.47 -34.46 -15.57
N GLU A 323 -9.53 -35.08 -15.02
CA GLU A 323 -10.68 -34.34 -14.52
C GLU A 323 -10.25 -33.46 -13.33
N GLY A 324 -10.88 -32.29 -13.18
CA GLY A 324 -10.32 -31.19 -12.39
C GLY A 324 -10.14 -31.50 -10.90
N ALA A 325 -8.89 -31.73 -10.48
CA ALA A 325 -8.50 -31.88 -9.08
C ALA A 325 -7.18 -31.15 -8.75
N LYS A 326 -7.21 -30.38 -7.66
CA LYS A 326 -6.10 -29.90 -6.82
C LYS A 326 -4.74 -29.57 -7.49
N GLY A 327 -4.60 -28.30 -7.91
CA GLY A 327 -3.51 -27.44 -7.39
C GLY A 327 -2.05 -27.74 -7.75
N THR A 328 -1.69 -27.82 -9.04
CA THR A 328 -0.27 -27.74 -9.47
C THR A 328 -0.10 -26.82 -10.68
N TYR A 329 1.13 -26.34 -10.93
CA TYR A 329 1.45 -25.56 -12.14
C TYR A 329 1.18 -26.35 -13.43
N VAL A 330 1.52 -27.65 -13.46
CA VAL A 330 1.23 -28.54 -14.61
C VAL A 330 -0.27 -28.64 -14.88
N SER A 331 -1.11 -28.70 -13.84
CA SER A 331 -2.57 -28.62 -13.96
C SER A 331 -3.02 -27.29 -14.57
N ALA A 332 -2.40 -26.16 -14.21
CA ALA A 332 -2.73 -24.85 -14.78
C ALA A 332 -2.34 -24.75 -16.26
N VAL A 333 -1.14 -25.23 -16.61
CA VAL A 333 -0.63 -25.36 -17.98
C VAL A 333 -1.59 -26.13 -18.89
N ASN A 334 -2.10 -27.29 -18.43
CA ASN A 334 -3.00 -28.13 -19.22
C ASN A 334 -4.38 -27.48 -19.45
N ASN A 335 -4.83 -26.61 -18.54
CA ASN A 335 -6.15 -25.97 -18.62
C ASN A 335 -6.24 -24.78 -19.60
N ILE A 336 -5.11 -24.29 -20.14
CA ILE A 336 -5.09 -23.14 -21.07
C ILE A 336 -6.00 -23.35 -22.29
N ARG A 337 -6.04 -24.58 -22.85
CA ARG A 337 -6.92 -24.93 -23.99
C ARG A 337 -8.40 -24.68 -23.67
N VAL A 338 -8.83 -24.99 -22.44
CA VAL A 338 -10.22 -24.87 -22.00
C VAL A 338 -10.56 -23.41 -21.69
N LEU A 339 -9.66 -22.69 -21.02
CA LEU A 339 -9.82 -21.27 -20.70
C LEU A 339 -9.86 -20.40 -21.96
N GLY A 340 -8.97 -20.65 -22.94
CA GLY A 340 -8.98 -19.96 -24.23
C GLY A 340 -10.23 -20.27 -25.05
N ALA A 341 -10.77 -21.49 -24.93
CA ALA A 341 -12.05 -21.86 -25.55
C ALA A 341 -13.26 -21.12 -24.94
N GLU A 342 -13.30 -20.93 -23.62
CA GLU A 342 -14.36 -20.14 -22.96
C GLU A 342 -14.29 -18.65 -23.36
N VAL A 343 -13.10 -18.06 -23.41
CA VAL A 343 -12.92 -16.67 -23.89
C VAL A 343 -13.34 -16.54 -25.35
N ALA A 344 -12.97 -17.49 -26.22
CA ALA A 344 -13.42 -17.54 -27.60
C ALA A 344 -14.95 -17.70 -27.73
N TYR A 345 -15.56 -18.55 -26.91
CA TYR A 345 -17.01 -18.76 -26.87
C TYR A 345 -17.74 -17.47 -26.46
N PHE A 346 -17.25 -16.77 -25.43
CA PHE A 346 -17.79 -15.47 -25.01
C PHE A 346 -17.72 -14.42 -26.13
N ILE A 347 -16.58 -14.30 -26.82
CA ILE A 347 -16.42 -13.38 -27.95
C ILE A 347 -17.37 -13.77 -29.11
N THR A 348 -17.51 -15.06 -29.41
CA THR A 348 -18.48 -15.56 -30.39
C THR A 348 -19.92 -15.20 -30.02
N ALA A 349 -20.25 -15.22 -28.72
CA ALA A 349 -21.57 -14.80 -28.23
C ALA A 349 -21.78 -13.30 -28.44
N LEU A 350 -20.79 -12.45 -28.14
CA LEU A 350 -20.85 -11.00 -28.43
C LEU A 350 -21.08 -10.73 -29.93
N GLN A 351 -20.32 -11.39 -30.81
CA GLN A 351 -20.52 -11.28 -32.27
C GLN A 351 -21.97 -11.61 -32.68
N LYS A 352 -22.54 -12.70 -32.16
CA LYS A 352 -23.89 -13.17 -32.50
C LYS A 352 -25.00 -12.29 -31.93
N MET A 353 -24.85 -11.82 -30.69
CA MET A 353 -25.89 -11.05 -29.99
C MET A 353 -25.93 -9.57 -30.36
N SER A 354 -24.77 -8.93 -30.56
CA SER A 354 -24.66 -7.47 -30.72
C SER A 354 -23.98 -7.02 -32.02
N ARG A 355 -23.64 -7.95 -32.93
CA ARG A 355 -22.82 -7.69 -34.14
C ARG A 355 -21.46 -7.06 -33.86
N TYR A 356 -20.98 -7.16 -32.62
CA TYR A 356 -19.70 -6.58 -32.21
C TYR A 356 -18.54 -7.26 -32.93
N SER A 357 -17.65 -6.47 -33.54
CA SER A 357 -16.56 -7.00 -34.35
C SER A 357 -15.37 -7.42 -33.46
N PRO A 358 -14.73 -8.58 -33.71
CA PRO A 358 -13.43 -8.92 -33.11
C PRO A 358 -12.35 -7.85 -33.37
N TYR A 359 -12.51 -7.04 -34.41
CA TYR A 359 -11.63 -5.91 -34.71
C TYR A 359 -11.67 -4.78 -33.67
N GLU A 360 -12.67 -4.77 -32.78
CA GLU A 360 -12.74 -3.83 -31.65
C GLU A 360 -12.15 -4.42 -30.35
N ILE A 361 -11.60 -5.65 -30.40
CA ILE A 361 -11.10 -6.38 -29.23
C ILE A 361 -9.57 -6.29 -29.11
N HIS A 362 -9.13 -5.97 -27.89
CA HIS A 362 -7.76 -6.09 -27.42
C HIS A 362 -7.76 -7.03 -26.21
N LEU A 363 -7.08 -8.19 -26.32
CA LEU A 363 -6.84 -9.09 -25.18
C LEU A 363 -5.48 -8.78 -24.56
N ILE A 364 -5.38 -8.87 -23.23
CA ILE A 364 -4.11 -8.68 -22.50
C ILE A 364 -3.99 -9.85 -21.51
N GLY A 365 -2.83 -10.50 -21.47
CA GLY A 365 -2.60 -11.65 -20.60
C GLY A 365 -1.17 -11.68 -20.06
N HIS A 366 -1.04 -11.99 -18.76
CA HIS A 366 0.25 -12.16 -18.08
C HIS A 366 0.58 -13.65 -17.88
N SER A 367 1.84 -14.05 -18.04
CA SER A 367 2.29 -15.43 -17.83
C SER A 367 1.45 -16.44 -18.64
N LEU A 368 0.91 -17.49 -18.01
CA LEU A 368 -0.03 -18.46 -18.63
C LEU A 368 -1.27 -17.78 -19.26
N GLY A 369 -1.66 -16.60 -18.76
CA GLY A 369 -2.72 -15.77 -19.34
C GLY A 369 -2.39 -15.27 -20.76
N ALA A 370 -1.11 -15.08 -21.10
CA ALA A 370 -0.69 -14.70 -22.45
C ALA A 370 -1.00 -15.80 -23.47
N HIS A 371 -0.71 -17.06 -23.14
CA HIS A 371 -1.06 -18.21 -23.98
C HIS A 371 -2.57 -18.48 -24.01
N THR A 372 -3.28 -18.16 -22.93
CA THR A 372 -4.76 -18.19 -22.90
C THR A 372 -5.38 -17.17 -23.85
N ALA A 373 -4.81 -15.96 -23.95
CA ALA A 373 -5.22 -14.96 -24.93
C ALA A 373 -4.87 -15.40 -26.38
N GLY A 374 -3.71 -16.04 -26.58
CA GLY A 374 -3.33 -16.65 -27.85
C GLY A 374 -4.33 -17.71 -28.33
N GLU A 375 -4.61 -18.73 -27.51
CA GLU A 375 -5.59 -19.79 -27.81
C GLU A 375 -7.00 -19.21 -28.11
N ALA A 376 -7.41 -18.14 -27.43
CA ALA A 376 -8.66 -17.46 -27.70
C ALA A 376 -8.66 -16.75 -29.07
N GLY A 377 -7.56 -16.08 -29.44
CA GLY A 377 -7.37 -15.45 -30.75
C GLY A 377 -7.32 -16.47 -31.89
N ARG A 378 -6.59 -17.57 -31.70
CA ARG A 378 -6.49 -18.71 -32.63
C ARG A 378 -7.86 -19.29 -33.02
N ARG A 379 -8.80 -19.29 -32.06
CA ARG A 379 -10.20 -19.69 -32.25
C ARG A 379 -11.09 -18.60 -32.87
N ILE A 380 -10.75 -17.32 -32.71
CA ILE A 380 -11.53 -16.17 -33.18
C ILE A 380 -10.75 -15.34 -34.20
N ARG A 381 -10.94 -15.67 -35.48
CA ARG A 381 -10.33 -14.91 -36.59
C ARG A 381 -10.76 -13.44 -36.55
N GLY A 382 -9.77 -12.55 -36.54
CA GLY A 382 -9.97 -11.10 -36.67
C GLY A 382 -9.88 -10.29 -35.37
N ILE A 383 -9.44 -10.87 -34.25
CA ILE A 383 -9.05 -10.10 -33.05
C ILE A 383 -8.04 -9.02 -33.45
N ARG A 384 -8.27 -7.76 -33.08
CA ARG A 384 -7.39 -6.66 -33.47
C ARG A 384 -6.04 -6.67 -32.77
N ARG A 385 -6.00 -6.97 -31.46
CA ARG A 385 -4.74 -6.97 -30.70
C ARG A 385 -4.70 -8.02 -29.59
N ILE A 386 -3.55 -8.64 -29.39
CA ILE A 386 -3.18 -9.34 -28.16
C ILE A 386 -1.92 -8.68 -27.58
N THR A 387 -1.87 -8.45 -26.27
CA THR A 387 -0.61 -8.12 -25.57
C THR A 387 -0.24 -9.23 -24.59
N GLY A 388 0.96 -9.80 -24.78
CA GLY A 388 1.58 -10.74 -23.84
C GLY A 388 2.45 -10.00 -22.83
N LEU A 389 2.25 -10.26 -21.55
CA LEU A 389 3.07 -9.73 -20.46
C LEU A 389 3.83 -10.91 -19.84
N ASP A 390 5.13 -10.99 -20.07
CA ASP A 390 6.02 -12.10 -19.71
C ASP A 390 5.40 -13.49 -19.94
N PRO A 391 5.11 -13.90 -21.20
CA PRO A 391 4.48 -15.19 -21.49
C PRO A 391 5.29 -16.34 -20.89
N ALA A 392 4.64 -17.34 -20.30
CA ALA A 392 5.31 -18.31 -19.44
C ALA A 392 6.30 -19.21 -20.21
N GLY A 393 7.58 -19.19 -19.84
CA GLY A 393 8.62 -20.06 -20.41
C GLY A 393 8.41 -21.57 -20.13
N PRO A 394 8.19 -22.00 -18.86
CA PRO A 394 8.12 -23.42 -18.53
C PRO A 394 6.96 -24.17 -19.21
N TYR A 395 7.31 -25.21 -19.96
CA TYR A 395 6.47 -26.00 -20.90
C TYR A 395 5.93 -25.26 -22.14
N PHE A 396 6.40 -24.05 -22.48
CA PHE A 396 6.06 -23.37 -23.76
C PHE A 396 7.27 -22.90 -24.57
N GLU A 397 8.42 -22.67 -23.93
CA GLU A 397 9.65 -22.34 -24.65
C GLU A 397 10.08 -23.50 -25.56
N GLY A 398 10.49 -23.16 -26.79
CA GLY A 398 10.79 -24.13 -27.86
C GLY A 398 9.57 -24.88 -28.44
N THR A 399 8.35 -24.63 -27.98
CA THR A 399 7.16 -25.37 -28.44
C THR A 399 6.54 -24.81 -29.73
N PRO A 400 5.78 -25.64 -30.49
CA PRO A 400 5.10 -25.20 -31.71
C PRO A 400 4.08 -24.06 -31.46
N ALA A 401 3.87 -23.22 -32.46
CA ALA A 401 3.00 -22.04 -32.39
C ALA A 401 1.57 -22.36 -31.92
N GLU A 402 1.07 -23.55 -32.25
CA GLU A 402 -0.28 -24.02 -31.94
C GLU A 402 -0.54 -24.22 -30.44
N VAL A 403 0.50 -24.23 -29.59
CA VAL A 403 0.37 -24.50 -28.13
C VAL A 403 0.79 -23.35 -27.22
N ARG A 404 1.45 -22.30 -27.74
CA ARG A 404 1.94 -21.11 -26.99
C ARG A 404 1.24 -19.83 -27.47
N LEU A 405 1.77 -18.64 -27.17
CA LEU A 405 1.35 -17.38 -27.83
C LEU A 405 2.12 -17.26 -29.16
N ASP A 406 1.47 -16.77 -30.20
CA ASP A 406 2.07 -16.61 -31.53
C ASP A 406 1.57 -15.33 -32.25
N PRO A 407 2.37 -14.71 -33.14
CA PRO A 407 1.92 -13.54 -33.90
C PRO A 407 0.65 -13.79 -34.71
N THR A 408 0.39 -15.03 -35.15
CA THR A 408 -0.80 -15.37 -35.94
C THR A 408 -2.12 -15.35 -35.17
N ASP A 409 -2.10 -15.22 -33.84
CA ASP A 409 -3.30 -15.25 -33.00
C ASP A 409 -4.18 -13.98 -33.11
N ALA A 410 -3.63 -12.86 -33.60
CA ALA A 410 -4.37 -11.62 -33.83
C ALA A 410 -3.77 -10.78 -34.97
N ILE A 411 -4.52 -9.77 -35.43
CA ILE A 411 -4.07 -8.82 -36.47
C ILE A 411 -2.83 -8.03 -36.03
N PHE A 412 -2.61 -7.92 -34.73
CA PHE A 412 -1.39 -7.40 -34.13
C PHE A 412 -1.15 -8.09 -32.78
N VAL A 413 0.10 -8.40 -32.47
CA VAL A 413 0.51 -9.02 -31.20
C VAL A 413 1.75 -8.29 -30.71
N ASP A 414 1.78 -7.87 -29.45
CA ASP A 414 2.96 -7.26 -28.82
C ASP A 414 3.28 -7.90 -27.48
N VAL A 415 4.56 -8.05 -27.15
CA VAL A 415 5.01 -8.86 -26.01
C VAL A 415 6.08 -8.12 -25.21
N ILE A 416 5.94 -8.11 -23.89
CA ILE A 416 6.93 -7.56 -22.95
C ILE A 416 7.60 -8.73 -22.21
N HIS A 417 8.90 -8.90 -22.42
CA HIS A 417 9.73 -9.94 -21.80
C HIS A 417 10.54 -9.32 -20.64
N SER A 418 10.26 -9.69 -19.39
CA SER A 418 10.91 -9.13 -18.20
C SER A 418 11.69 -10.16 -17.36
N ASN A 419 11.42 -11.46 -17.51
CA ASN A 419 12.16 -12.54 -16.84
C ASN A 419 12.46 -13.72 -17.79
N ALA A 420 12.88 -13.37 -18.99
CA ALA A 420 13.22 -14.23 -20.11
C ALA A 420 14.66 -14.77 -20.03
N ALA A 421 14.92 -15.72 -19.13
CA ALA A 421 16.24 -16.36 -19.00
C ALA A 421 16.35 -17.70 -19.76
N HIS A 422 17.56 -18.11 -20.07
CA HIS A 422 17.88 -19.42 -20.67
C HIS A 422 18.66 -20.29 -19.68
N PHE A 423 18.31 -21.57 -19.62
CA PHE A 423 19.02 -22.57 -18.81
C PHE A 423 20.54 -22.53 -19.06
N PRO A 424 21.40 -22.51 -18.02
CA PRO A 424 21.13 -22.83 -16.62
C PRO A 424 20.50 -21.71 -15.77
N ALA A 425 20.36 -20.48 -16.27
CA ALA A 425 19.70 -19.41 -15.53
C ALA A 425 18.17 -19.60 -15.55
N ALA A 426 17.53 -19.59 -14.38
CA ALA A 426 16.11 -19.83 -14.25
C ALA A 426 15.27 -18.55 -14.46
N GLY A 427 14.38 -18.56 -15.44
CA GLY A 427 13.44 -17.48 -15.71
C GLY A 427 12.04 -18.03 -16.01
N PHE A 428 11.02 -17.28 -15.61
CA PHE A 428 9.62 -17.66 -15.77
C PHE A 428 9.01 -17.18 -17.09
N GLY A 429 9.66 -16.24 -17.79
CA GLY A 429 9.26 -15.75 -19.11
C GLY A 429 9.88 -16.56 -20.26
N MET A 430 9.21 -16.58 -21.41
CA MET A 430 9.78 -16.99 -22.69
C MET A 430 10.89 -16.02 -23.12
N TYR A 431 11.89 -16.50 -23.85
CA TYR A 431 12.95 -15.69 -24.46
C TYR A 431 12.88 -15.64 -25.98
N ASN A 432 12.21 -16.59 -26.64
CA ASN A 432 11.96 -16.50 -28.06
C ASN A 432 10.83 -15.52 -28.39
N THR A 433 10.87 -14.97 -29.60
CA THR A 433 9.90 -14.01 -30.12
C THR A 433 8.53 -14.68 -30.30
N THR A 434 7.49 -14.00 -29.82
CA THR A 434 6.09 -14.49 -29.86
C THR A 434 5.09 -13.40 -30.27
N GLY A 435 5.57 -12.18 -30.56
CA GLY A 435 4.78 -11.08 -31.07
C GLY A 435 5.23 -10.61 -32.46
N HIS A 436 4.51 -9.61 -32.97
CA HIS A 436 5.00 -8.78 -34.07
C HIS A 436 5.96 -7.70 -33.54
N LEU A 437 5.85 -7.32 -32.26
CA LEU A 437 6.80 -6.50 -31.52
C LEU A 437 7.13 -7.18 -30.19
N ASP A 438 8.37 -7.63 -30.02
CA ASP A 438 8.85 -8.22 -28.77
C ASP A 438 9.83 -7.26 -28.07
N PHE A 439 9.44 -6.76 -26.90
CA PHE A 439 10.18 -5.80 -26.10
C PHE A 439 10.96 -6.48 -24.97
N TYR A 440 12.23 -6.10 -24.79
CA TYR A 440 13.15 -6.67 -23.80
C TYR A 440 13.74 -5.55 -22.91
N PRO A 441 12.95 -4.97 -21.97
CA PRO A 441 13.43 -4.00 -20.98
C PRO A 441 14.66 -4.54 -20.22
N ASN A 442 15.73 -3.74 -20.17
CA ASN A 442 17.01 -4.07 -19.52
C ASN A 442 17.67 -5.37 -20.03
N GLY A 443 17.33 -5.80 -21.26
CA GLY A 443 17.76 -7.08 -21.84
C GLY A 443 16.78 -8.23 -21.59
N GLY A 444 15.74 -8.01 -20.81
CA GLY A 444 14.61 -8.92 -20.59
C GLY A 444 14.80 -9.96 -19.49
N THR A 445 15.87 -9.90 -18.70
CA THR A 445 16.20 -10.91 -17.68
C THR A 445 16.13 -10.38 -16.24
N VAL A 446 16.86 -9.29 -15.97
CA VAL A 446 17.01 -8.67 -14.65
C VAL A 446 16.45 -7.25 -14.70
N MET A 447 15.44 -7.00 -13.87
CA MET A 447 14.83 -5.68 -13.73
C MET A 447 15.46 -4.91 -12.57
N PRO A 448 15.83 -3.63 -12.77
CA PRO A 448 16.20 -2.73 -11.67
C PRO A 448 15.11 -2.67 -10.59
N GLY A 449 15.51 -2.39 -9.34
CA GLY A 449 14.60 -2.33 -8.19
C GLY A 449 14.10 -3.69 -7.70
N CYS A 450 14.66 -4.81 -8.18
CA CYS A 450 14.44 -6.15 -7.62
C CYS A 450 15.68 -6.63 -6.87
N ALA A 451 15.48 -7.26 -5.71
CA ALA A 451 16.54 -7.87 -4.90
C ALA A 451 16.67 -9.39 -5.12
N ASP A 452 15.65 -10.02 -5.73
CA ASP A 452 15.60 -11.45 -6.05
C ASP A 452 16.82 -11.88 -6.87
N LEU A 453 17.53 -12.92 -6.42
CA LEU A 453 18.58 -13.54 -7.22
C LEU A 453 17.97 -14.45 -8.29
N ILE A 454 18.57 -14.45 -9.50
CA ILE A 454 18.36 -15.50 -10.51
C ILE A 454 19.42 -16.58 -10.28
N PRO A 455 19.07 -17.79 -9.79
CA PRO A 455 20.05 -18.85 -9.55
C PRO A 455 20.47 -19.53 -10.85
N GLU A 456 21.71 -20.03 -10.89
CA GLU A 456 22.11 -21.08 -11.82
C GLU A 456 21.58 -22.43 -11.30
N MET A 457 20.66 -23.05 -12.04
CA MET A 457 19.99 -24.29 -11.67
C MET A 457 20.51 -25.51 -12.44
N LYS A 458 20.46 -26.69 -11.82
CA LYS A 458 20.71 -27.97 -12.50
C LYS A 458 19.40 -28.52 -13.05
N GLN A 459 19.50 -29.26 -14.15
CA GLN A 459 18.33 -29.75 -14.89
C GLN A 459 17.52 -30.83 -14.14
N SER A 460 18.11 -31.44 -13.11
CA SER A 460 17.44 -32.36 -12.17
C SER A 460 16.45 -31.67 -11.23
N ASP A 461 16.65 -30.38 -10.94
CA ASP A 461 16.03 -29.71 -9.79
C ASP A 461 14.77 -28.91 -10.20
N PHE A 462 14.52 -28.83 -11.52
CA PHE A 462 13.53 -27.96 -12.16
C PHE A 462 12.07 -28.32 -11.82
N GLU A 463 11.69 -29.60 -11.82
CA GLU A 463 10.31 -29.98 -11.52
C GLU A 463 9.96 -29.90 -10.02
N ALA A 464 10.95 -30.01 -9.13
CA ALA A 464 10.74 -29.85 -7.69
C ALA A 464 10.42 -28.39 -7.32
N ILE A 465 11.11 -27.43 -7.94
CA ILE A 465 10.95 -26.00 -7.64
C ILE A 465 9.69 -25.41 -8.31
N ILE A 466 9.22 -25.97 -9.43
CA ILE A 466 7.94 -25.58 -10.06
C ILE A 466 6.72 -25.94 -9.17
N ALA A 467 6.86 -26.84 -8.20
CA ALA A 467 5.83 -27.11 -7.20
C ALA A 467 5.72 -26.02 -6.11
N ASP A 468 6.80 -25.28 -5.84
CA ASP A 468 6.85 -24.18 -4.88
C ASP A 468 7.32 -22.87 -5.53
N ALA A 469 6.43 -22.30 -6.34
CA ALA A 469 6.64 -21.02 -7.03
C ALA A 469 6.53 -19.79 -6.09
N THR A 470 6.82 -19.93 -4.79
CA THR A 470 6.76 -18.82 -3.82
C THR A 470 8.12 -18.19 -3.53
N LEU A 471 9.23 -18.87 -3.80
CA LEU A 471 10.57 -18.47 -3.33
C LEU A 471 11.52 -17.81 -4.36
N PHE A 472 11.18 -17.75 -5.66
CA PHE A 472 12.12 -17.35 -6.71
C PHE A 472 11.52 -16.38 -7.75
N GLY A 473 12.31 -15.38 -8.17
CA GLY A 473 12.15 -14.58 -9.40
C GLY A 473 10.89 -13.72 -9.59
N GLY A 474 9.98 -13.70 -8.61
CA GLY A 474 8.66 -13.06 -8.73
C GLY A 474 8.69 -11.57 -9.06
N CYS A 475 9.66 -10.82 -8.53
CA CYS A 475 9.80 -9.38 -8.78
C CYS A 475 10.09 -9.07 -10.26
N HIS A 476 10.96 -9.87 -10.90
CA HIS A 476 11.30 -9.68 -12.31
C HIS A 476 10.11 -10.04 -13.21
N HIS A 477 9.45 -11.17 -12.95
CA HIS A 477 8.34 -11.71 -13.77
C HIS A 477 7.07 -10.84 -13.73
N SER A 478 6.82 -10.18 -12.59
CA SER A 478 5.71 -9.22 -12.47
C SER A 478 5.94 -7.90 -13.22
N ARG A 479 7.19 -7.50 -13.47
CA ARG A 479 7.48 -6.12 -13.90
C ARG A 479 6.89 -5.77 -15.27
N SER A 480 6.62 -6.75 -16.13
CA SER A 480 5.90 -6.57 -17.40
C SER A 480 4.53 -5.87 -17.24
N HIS A 481 3.75 -6.17 -16.20
CA HIS A 481 2.43 -5.56 -15.98
C HIS A 481 2.52 -4.14 -15.39
N GLU A 482 3.50 -3.89 -14.53
CA GLU A 482 3.84 -2.55 -14.02
C GLU A 482 4.29 -1.62 -15.16
N PHE A 483 5.17 -2.08 -16.05
CA PHE A 483 5.57 -1.32 -17.23
C PHE A 483 4.40 -1.06 -18.18
N TYR A 484 3.49 -2.03 -18.37
CA TYR A 484 2.30 -1.82 -19.19
C TYR A 484 1.42 -0.71 -18.60
N PHE A 485 1.17 -0.72 -17.29
CA PHE A 485 0.42 0.34 -16.60
C PHE A 485 1.10 1.71 -16.75
N ALA A 486 2.38 1.81 -16.39
CA ALA A 486 3.13 3.07 -16.44
C ALA A 486 3.26 3.63 -17.88
N SER A 487 3.29 2.78 -18.92
CA SER A 487 3.29 3.21 -20.32
C SER A 487 2.06 4.02 -20.75
N ILE A 488 0.93 3.88 -20.04
CA ILE A 488 -0.29 4.67 -20.26
C ILE A 488 -0.06 6.14 -19.87
N LEU A 489 0.65 6.36 -18.77
CA LEU A 489 0.89 7.69 -18.19
C LEU A 489 2.16 8.36 -18.73
N TYR A 490 3.19 7.57 -19.06
CA TYR A 490 4.51 8.05 -19.46
C TYR A 490 4.96 7.53 -20.85
N PRO A 491 4.12 7.63 -21.90
CA PRO A 491 4.32 6.96 -23.19
C PRO A 491 5.70 7.16 -23.82
N THR A 492 6.25 8.38 -23.73
CA THR A 492 7.53 8.72 -24.36
C THR A 492 8.75 8.13 -23.66
N GLY A 493 8.62 7.64 -22.42
CA GLY A 493 9.72 7.05 -21.64
C GLY A 493 9.80 5.53 -21.71
N TYR A 494 9.09 4.94 -22.68
CA TYR A 494 9.05 3.51 -22.98
C TYR A 494 9.44 3.24 -24.44
N LEU A 495 10.26 4.09 -25.03
CA LEU A 495 10.65 4.01 -26.44
C LEU A 495 11.72 2.92 -26.65
N ALA A 496 11.45 1.94 -27.51
CA ALA A 496 12.28 0.74 -27.66
C ALA A 496 12.89 0.63 -29.06
N TYR A 497 14.18 0.29 -29.10
CA TYR A 497 15.02 0.38 -30.29
C TYR A 497 15.14 -1.00 -30.96
N PRO A 498 14.81 -1.15 -32.26
CA PRO A 498 15.02 -2.40 -32.99
C PRO A 498 16.52 -2.73 -33.04
N CYS A 499 16.91 -3.88 -32.49
CA CYS A 499 18.32 -4.24 -32.38
C CYS A 499 18.51 -5.76 -32.25
N ASP A 500 19.59 -6.31 -32.81
CA ASP A 500 19.80 -7.77 -32.82
C ASP A 500 20.12 -8.36 -31.44
N SER A 501 20.59 -7.53 -30.50
CA SER A 501 20.96 -7.97 -29.15
C SER A 501 21.08 -6.79 -28.17
N TYR A 502 20.90 -7.08 -26.88
CA TYR A 502 21.08 -6.10 -25.81
C TYR A 502 22.49 -5.51 -25.76
N GLU A 503 23.53 -6.28 -26.12
CA GLU A 503 24.91 -5.76 -26.20
C GLU A 503 25.12 -4.74 -27.32
N LYS A 504 24.49 -4.93 -28.50
CA LYS A 504 24.50 -3.92 -29.56
C LYS A 504 23.70 -2.67 -29.17
N PHE A 505 22.60 -2.85 -28.42
CA PHE A 505 21.80 -1.75 -27.87
C PHE A 505 22.56 -0.94 -26.81
N LYS A 506 23.21 -1.59 -25.84
CA LYS A 506 24.04 -0.93 -24.81
C LYS A 506 25.18 -0.12 -25.43
N LYS A 507 25.88 -0.70 -26.43
CA LYS A 507 26.91 -0.01 -27.24
C LYS A 507 26.33 1.03 -28.20
N GLY A 508 25.01 1.15 -28.28
CA GLY A 508 24.29 2.17 -29.02
C GLY A 508 24.46 2.09 -30.54
N ALA A 509 24.70 0.89 -31.07
CA ALA A 509 24.76 0.63 -32.51
C ALA A 509 23.39 0.78 -33.20
N CYS A 510 22.31 0.73 -32.41
CA CYS A 510 20.92 0.84 -32.84
C CYS A 510 20.28 2.17 -32.38
N PHE A 511 21.06 3.26 -32.45
CA PHE A 511 20.66 4.60 -31.98
C PHE A 511 21.11 5.68 -32.99
N PRO A 512 20.32 6.76 -33.23
CA PRO A 512 18.98 7.01 -32.70
C PRO A 512 17.94 6.10 -33.36
N CYS A 513 16.65 6.36 -33.18
CA CYS A 513 15.61 5.68 -33.94
C CYS A 513 15.84 5.81 -35.45
N PRO A 514 15.56 4.75 -36.25
CA PRO A 514 15.69 4.78 -37.69
C PRO A 514 14.58 5.65 -38.34
N GLN A 515 14.57 5.80 -39.67
CA GLN A 515 13.63 6.70 -40.36
C GLN A 515 12.16 6.28 -40.20
N GLU A 516 11.91 4.98 -40.03
CA GLU A 516 10.61 4.41 -39.69
C GLU A 516 10.15 4.68 -38.23
N GLY A 517 11.05 5.21 -37.39
CA GLY A 517 10.83 5.47 -35.97
C GLY A 517 11.04 4.24 -35.08
N CYS A 518 10.71 4.39 -33.79
CA CYS A 518 10.70 3.31 -32.81
C CYS A 518 9.28 3.11 -32.24
N PRO A 519 8.89 1.86 -31.91
CA PRO A 519 7.69 1.60 -31.11
C PRO A 519 7.86 2.06 -29.65
N MET A 520 6.73 2.40 -29.02
CA MET A 520 6.62 2.52 -27.56
C MET A 520 6.16 1.19 -26.99
N MET A 521 6.83 0.70 -25.95
CA MET A 521 6.43 -0.50 -25.22
C MET A 521 5.09 -0.30 -24.50
N GLY A 522 4.29 -1.37 -24.40
CA GLY A 522 3.03 -1.37 -23.67
C GLY A 522 1.86 -0.74 -24.43
N HIS A 523 1.05 0.06 -23.74
CA HIS A 523 -0.29 0.43 -24.19
C HIS A 523 -0.34 1.04 -25.60
N TYR A 524 0.68 1.83 -25.98
CA TYR A 524 0.72 2.54 -27.25
C TYR A 524 1.53 1.86 -28.38
N ALA A 525 1.92 0.59 -28.23
CA ALA A 525 2.64 -0.14 -29.28
C ALA A 525 1.86 -0.22 -30.61
N ASP A 526 0.53 -0.24 -30.58
CA ASP A 526 -0.31 -0.26 -31.79
C ASP A 526 -0.24 1.03 -32.63
N ARG A 527 0.30 2.12 -32.07
CA ARG A 527 0.54 3.37 -32.79
C ARG A 527 1.76 3.33 -33.70
N PHE A 528 2.66 2.36 -33.53
CA PHE A 528 3.82 2.22 -34.42
C PHE A 528 3.35 1.84 -35.84
N PRO A 529 3.71 2.61 -36.90
CA PRO A 529 3.22 2.33 -38.24
C PRO A 529 3.70 0.97 -38.76
N GLU A 530 4.98 0.67 -38.61
CA GLU A 530 5.64 -0.49 -39.21
C GLU A 530 5.59 -1.77 -38.36
N LYS A 531 4.70 -1.81 -37.37
CA LYS A 531 4.53 -2.92 -36.41
C LYS A 531 4.17 -4.28 -37.01
N LEU A 532 3.95 -4.38 -38.33
CA LEU A 532 3.70 -5.61 -39.08
C LEU A 532 4.74 -5.86 -40.20
N LYS A 533 5.76 -5.01 -40.36
CA LYS A 533 6.77 -5.14 -41.43
C LYS A 533 7.94 -6.04 -41.09
N ARG A 534 8.15 -6.35 -39.80
CA ARG A 534 9.17 -7.27 -39.32
C ARG A 534 8.50 -8.30 -38.41
N VAL A 535 9.03 -9.52 -38.46
CA VAL A 535 8.74 -10.63 -37.54
C VAL A 535 10.08 -10.99 -36.90
N ASP A 536 10.07 -11.54 -35.69
CA ASP A 536 11.27 -11.91 -34.91
C ASP A 536 12.24 -10.75 -34.60
N GLN A 537 11.81 -9.50 -34.77
CA GLN A 537 12.58 -8.32 -34.40
C GLN A 537 12.46 -8.08 -32.88
N LYS A 538 13.58 -8.27 -32.17
CA LYS A 538 13.71 -7.83 -30.78
C LYS A 538 13.87 -6.30 -30.69
N TYR A 539 13.23 -5.70 -29.70
CA TYR A 539 13.28 -4.27 -29.37
C TYR A 539 13.79 -4.07 -27.95
N PHE A 540 14.81 -3.23 -27.76
CA PHE A 540 15.47 -3.04 -26.47
C PHE A 540 15.32 -1.60 -25.94
N LEU A 541 15.17 -1.49 -24.62
CA LEU A 541 15.10 -0.25 -23.85
C LEU A 541 15.65 -0.51 -22.44
N ASN A 542 15.93 0.53 -21.68
CA ASN A 542 16.23 0.44 -20.24
C ASN A 542 15.12 1.11 -19.42
N THR A 543 14.97 0.70 -18.16
CA THR A 543 13.99 1.27 -17.22
C THR A 543 14.68 1.69 -15.92
N ALA A 544 14.07 2.59 -15.16
CA ALA A 544 14.51 2.90 -13.80
C ALA A 544 14.14 1.77 -12.82
N ALA A 545 14.61 1.88 -11.58
CA ALA A 545 14.29 0.97 -10.47
C ALA A 545 12.91 1.25 -9.83
N ASP A 546 12.49 2.52 -9.84
CA ASP A 546 11.33 3.02 -9.11
C ASP A 546 10.24 3.55 -10.07
N GLU A 547 8.97 3.55 -9.65
CA GLU A 547 7.85 4.12 -10.43
C GLU A 547 8.14 5.61 -10.74
N PRO A 548 8.04 6.08 -12.00
CA PRO A 548 7.30 5.49 -13.13
C PRO A 548 8.11 4.54 -14.04
N PHE A 549 9.31 4.12 -13.65
CA PHE A 549 10.27 3.30 -14.40
C PHE A 549 10.70 3.85 -15.79
N ALA A 550 10.11 4.95 -16.23
CA ALA A 550 10.26 5.55 -17.54
C ALA A 550 11.64 6.21 -17.71
N THR A 551 12.31 5.95 -18.84
CA THR A 551 13.61 6.56 -19.18
C THR A 551 13.65 7.10 -20.61
N TRP A 552 14.58 8.02 -20.86
CA TRP A 552 14.79 8.67 -22.14
C TRP A 552 16.24 8.50 -22.60
N ARG A 553 16.47 7.58 -23.54
CA ARG A 553 17.79 7.32 -24.10
C ARG A 553 18.32 8.52 -24.88
N GLN A 554 19.51 8.98 -24.52
CA GLN A 554 20.25 10.08 -25.14
C GLN A 554 21.70 9.66 -25.38
N LYS A 555 22.34 10.26 -26.39
CA LYS A 555 23.80 10.16 -26.60
C LYS A 555 24.45 11.50 -26.32
N VAL A 556 25.33 11.51 -25.33
CA VAL A 556 26.05 12.68 -24.86
C VAL A 556 27.48 12.67 -25.39
N PHE A 557 27.96 13.83 -25.84
CA PHE A 557 29.37 14.08 -26.16
C PHE A 557 29.84 15.32 -25.40
N ILE A 558 30.85 15.18 -24.54
CA ILE A 558 31.46 16.27 -23.79
C ILE A 558 32.89 16.50 -24.31
N LYS A 559 33.14 17.69 -24.85
CA LYS A 559 34.50 18.18 -25.08
C LYS A 559 34.92 19.02 -23.86
N LEU A 560 36.02 18.66 -23.23
CA LEU A 560 36.48 19.31 -22.00
C LEU A 560 37.34 20.56 -22.27
N SER A 561 37.48 21.39 -21.25
CA SER A 561 38.37 22.56 -21.20
C SER A 561 39.17 22.57 -19.89
N GLY A 562 40.45 22.97 -19.93
CA GLY A 562 41.25 23.20 -18.71
C GLY A 562 42.63 22.56 -18.71
N VAL A 563 42.86 21.58 -17.81
CA VAL A 563 44.17 20.93 -17.70
C VAL A 563 44.38 19.86 -18.77
N LYS A 564 45.60 19.76 -19.31
CA LYS A 564 45.97 18.69 -20.26
C LYS A 564 45.71 17.27 -19.73
N LYS A 565 45.99 17.00 -18.45
CA LYS A 565 45.59 15.76 -17.78
C LYS A 565 45.19 16.02 -16.33
N THR A 566 44.13 15.37 -15.88
CA THR A 566 43.65 15.33 -14.50
C THR A 566 43.02 13.96 -14.21
N ARG A 567 42.53 13.70 -12.99
CA ARG A 567 41.86 12.44 -12.65
C ARG A 567 40.61 12.67 -11.80
N GLY A 568 39.52 12.01 -12.14
CA GLY A 568 38.22 12.15 -11.49
C GLY A 568 37.08 11.75 -12.41
N ASP A 569 35.89 12.27 -12.13
CA ASP A 569 34.62 11.78 -12.67
C ASP A 569 33.80 12.96 -13.21
N ILE A 570 33.22 12.80 -14.40
CA ILE A 570 32.46 13.82 -15.13
C ILE A 570 31.00 13.39 -15.16
N ASN A 571 30.15 14.21 -14.54
CA ASN A 571 28.74 13.90 -14.35
C ASN A 571 27.87 15.03 -14.94
N LEU A 572 26.67 14.68 -15.43
CA LEU A 572 25.65 15.65 -15.83
C LEU A 572 24.47 15.59 -14.86
N VAL A 573 24.04 16.76 -14.37
CA VAL A 573 22.87 16.89 -13.49
C VAL A 573 21.72 17.51 -14.28
N TYR A 574 20.64 16.75 -14.46
CA TYR A 574 19.41 17.19 -15.13
C TYR A 574 18.45 17.75 -14.09
N TYR A 575 17.71 18.82 -14.43
CA TYR A 575 16.70 19.45 -13.56
C TYR A 575 15.33 19.53 -14.26
N ASP A 576 14.25 19.23 -13.56
CA ASP A 576 12.87 19.27 -14.11
C ASP A 576 12.16 20.63 -13.91
N THR A 577 10.86 20.70 -14.25
CA THR A 577 10.01 21.90 -14.06
C THR A 577 9.49 22.10 -12.63
N LYS A 578 9.71 21.15 -11.72
CA LYS A 578 9.31 21.20 -10.30
C LYS A 578 10.48 21.50 -9.37
N GLY A 579 11.71 21.40 -9.86
CA GLY A 579 12.96 21.57 -9.09
C GLY A 579 13.63 20.27 -8.68
N ASN A 580 13.14 19.11 -9.14
CA ASN A 580 13.80 17.82 -8.92
C ASN A 580 15.07 17.72 -9.78
N SER A 581 16.09 17.03 -9.30
CA SER A 581 17.36 16.84 -10.00
C SER A 581 17.86 15.39 -9.95
N LYS A 582 18.47 14.89 -11.03
CA LYS A 582 19.17 13.59 -11.03
C LYS A 582 20.48 13.66 -11.81
N GLU A 583 21.49 12.99 -11.27
CA GLU A 583 22.88 13.02 -11.73
C GLU A 583 23.27 11.73 -12.47
N TYR A 584 24.07 11.85 -13.52
CA TYR A 584 24.47 10.75 -14.40
C TYR A 584 25.97 10.84 -14.73
N GLU A 585 26.73 9.78 -14.46
CA GLU A 585 28.15 9.69 -14.83
C GLU A 585 28.31 9.51 -16.35
N VAL A 586 29.20 10.31 -16.94
CA VAL A 586 29.57 10.26 -18.37
C VAL A 586 30.94 9.60 -18.55
N ALA A 587 31.89 9.84 -17.65
CA ALA A 587 33.20 9.17 -17.63
C ALA A 587 33.92 9.33 -16.28
N SER A 588 34.56 8.26 -15.81
CA SER A 588 35.51 8.25 -14.70
C SER A 588 36.91 7.85 -15.17
N GLY A 589 37.95 8.37 -14.52
CA GLY A 589 39.34 7.96 -14.71
C GLY A 589 40.30 9.11 -15.00
N ASP A 590 41.28 8.87 -15.88
CA ASP A 590 42.22 9.89 -16.33
C ASP A 590 41.59 10.73 -17.45
N LEU A 591 41.49 12.04 -17.24
CA LEU A 591 40.71 12.99 -18.05
C LEU A 591 41.60 14.02 -18.73
N SER A 592 41.26 14.41 -19.95
CA SER A 592 42.05 15.28 -20.83
C SER A 592 41.16 16.26 -21.59
N GLN A 593 41.58 17.52 -21.70
CA GLN A 593 40.94 18.50 -22.60
C GLN A 593 41.08 18.17 -24.10
N ASP A 594 42.02 17.30 -24.45
CA ASP A 594 42.31 16.94 -25.84
C ASP A 594 41.38 15.78 -26.33
N ASP A 595 40.59 15.17 -25.43
CA ASP A 595 39.68 14.05 -25.67
C ASP A 595 38.19 14.47 -25.68
N VAL A 596 37.33 13.66 -26.31
CA VAL A 596 35.85 13.85 -26.35
C VAL A 596 35.14 12.65 -25.74
N TYR A 597 34.54 12.87 -24.57
CA TYR A 597 33.89 11.83 -23.76
C TYR A 597 32.49 11.57 -24.30
N THR A 598 32.22 10.33 -24.70
CA THR A 598 30.98 9.94 -25.37
C THR A 598 30.29 8.83 -24.59
N GLN A 599 29.06 9.05 -24.15
CA GLN A 599 28.29 8.09 -23.36
C GLN A 599 26.83 8.02 -23.84
N TYR A 600 26.20 6.86 -23.63
CA TYR A 600 24.75 6.70 -23.77
C TYR A 600 24.12 6.74 -22.37
N LEU A 601 23.19 7.66 -22.15
CA LEU A 601 22.46 7.82 -20.88
C LEU A 601 20.98 7.51 -21.08
N ASP A 602 20.38 6.80 -20.13
CA ASP A 602 18.94 6.58 -20.07
C ASP A 602 18.38 7.42 -18.91
N VAL A 603 18.01 8.68 -19.19
CA VAL A 603 17.68 9.64 -18.13
C VAL A 603 16.22 9.54 -17.70
N GLU A 604 15.93 9.73 -16.42
CA GLU A 604 14.59 9.63 -15.82
C GLU A 604 13.82 10.96 -15.78
N ILE A 605 14.51 12.08 -15.98
CA ILE A 605 13.87 13.39 -16.15
C ILE A 605 13.51 13.53 -17.64
N ASN A 606 12.21 13.58 -17.93
CA ASN A 606 11.70 13.73 -19.29
C ASN A 606 12.35 14.95 -19.99
N PRO A 607 13.03 14.78 -21.15
CA PRO A 607 13.71 15.87 -21.86
C PRO A 607 12.83 17.09 -22.20
N LYS A 608 11.50 16.90 -22.31
CA LYS A 608 10.53 18.00 -22.52
C LYS A 608 10.24 18.80 -21.25
N ASN A 609 10.48 18.22 -20.08
CA ASN A 609 10.35 18.85 -18.77
C ASN A 609 11.72 19.31 -18.23
N THR A 610 12.85 18.97 -18.87
CA THR A 610 14.17 19.40 -18.44
C THR A 610 14.29 20.92 -18.60
N THR A 611 14.42 21.64 -17.49
CA THR A 611 14.59 23.10 -17.46
C THR A 611 16.03 23.54 -17.63
N LYS A 612 16.97 22.73 -17.12
CA LYS A 612 18.40 23.03 -16.98
C LYS A 612 19.22 21.73 -16.95
N ILE A 613 20.47 21.78 -17.43
CA ILE A 613 21.46 20.70 -17.32
C ILE A 613 22.79 21.32 -16.85
N GLU A 614 23.38 20.78 -15.80
CA GLU A 614 24.72 21.17 -15.32
C GLU A 614 25.79 20.15 -15.68
N PHE A 615 27.03 20.63 -15.81
CA PHE A 615 28.24 19.84 -15.79
C PHE A 615 28.84 19.86 -14.37
N LEU A 616 29.17 18.69 -13.84
CA LEU A 616 29.87 18.51 -12.58
C LEU A 616 31.17 17.75 -12.81
N TRP A 617 32.24 18.17 -12.13
CA TRP A 617 33.50 17.45 -12.08
C TRP A 617 33.87 17.11 -10.63
N ASN A 618 33.78 15.82 -10.31
CA ASN A 618 34.21 15.23 -9.05
C ASN A 618 35.67 14.80 -9.17
N LYS A 619 36.48 15.08 -8.13
CA LYS A 619 37.95 15.05 -8.24
C LYS A 619 38.58 13.94 -7.40
N ALA A 620 39.41 13.11 -8.05
CA ALA A 620 40.14 12.05 -7.36
C ALA A 620 41.16 12.61 -6.35
N ILE A 621 41.23 11.96 -5.17
CA ILE A 621 41.93 12.40 -3.95
C ILE A 621 43.38 12.87 -4.17
N PHE A 622 44.11 12.27 -5.11
CA PHE A 622 45.54 12.55 -5.36
C PHE A 622 45.83 13.51 -6.54
N SER A 623 44.81 14.07 -7.19
CA SER A 623 45.02 14.98 -8.32
C SER A 623 45.35 16.42 -7.88
N LEU A 624 46.15 17.13 -8.69
CA LEU A 624 46.75 18.44 -8.37
C LEU A 624 45.74 19.46 -7.82
N LEU A 625 46.08 20.12 -6.70
CA LEU A 625 45.23 21.13 -6.05
C LEU A 625 44.79 22.28 -6.97
N TRP A 626 45.61 22.61 -7.97
CA TRP A 626 45.35 23.68 -8.95
C TRP A 626 44.63 23.22 -10.22
N ALA A 627 44.31 21.94 -10.35
CA ALA A 627 43.60 21.41 -11.51
C ALA A 627 42.21 22.06 -11.65
N ARG A 628 41.88 22.49 -12.87
CA ARG A 628 40.58 23.05 -13.25
C ARG A 628 40.05 22.36 -14.49
N LEU A 629 38.76 22.04 -14.49
CA LEU A 629 38.08 21.39 -15.60
C LEU A 629 36.75 22.09 -15.88
N GLY A 630 36.29 21.98 -17.11
CA GLY A 630 34.96 22.41 -17.55
C GLY A 630 34.58 21.67 -18.83
N ALA A 631 33.37 21.91 -19.32
CA ALA A 631 32.97 21.52 -20.67
C ALA A 631 33.08 22.75 -21.60
N GLU A 632 33.83 22.62 -22.70
CA GLU A 632 33.78 23.57 -23.81
C GLU A 632 32.44 23.44 -24.54
N THR A 633 32.06 22.20 -24.87
CA THR A 633 30.72 21.88 -25.38
C THR A 633 30.17 20.58 -24.79
N VAL A 634 28.87 20.58 -24.53
CA VAL A 634 28.06 19.37 -24.27
C VAL A 634 27.08 19.24 -25.43
N ASN A 635 27.09 18.11 -26.11
CA ASN A 635 26.21 17.83 -27.23
C ASN A 635 25.33 16.64 -26.85
N ILE A 636 24.01 16.82 -26.92
CA ILE A 636 23.04 15.78 -26.57
C ILE A 636 22.23 15.47 -27.83
N ILE A 637 22.32 14.23 -28.31
CA ILE A 637 21.43 13.69 -29.33
C ILE A 637 20.27 12.99 -28.60
N HIS A 638 19.04 13.38 -28.90
CA HIS A 638 17.84 12.73 -28.38
C HIS A 638 17.53 11.47 -29.18
N GLY A 639 17.25 10.36 -28.51
CA GLY A 639 17.11 9.07 -29.20
C GLY A 639 15.85 8.90 -30.04
N ALA A 640 14.80 9.69 -29.76
CA ALA A 640 13.49 9.56 -30.41
C ALA A 640 13.44 10.12 -31.85
N ASP A 641 14.21 11.16 -32.14
CA ASP A 641 14.17 11.92 -33.40
C ASP A 641 15.58 12.22 -33.97
N GLY A 642 16.64 11.87 -33.24
CA GLY A 642 18.02 12.20 -33.60
C GLY A 642 18.36 13.69 -33.47
N HIS A 643 17.49 14.51 -32.85
CA HIS A 643 17.74 15.93 -32.70
C HIS A 643 18.98 16.19 -31.84
N ARG A 644 19.87 17.07 -32.30
CA ARG A 644 21.09 17.46 -31.57
C ARG A 644 20.91 18.82 -30.90
N SER A 645 20.85 18.81 -29.58
CA SER A 645 21.00 20.01 -28.75
C SER A 645 22.49 20.23 -28.43
N THR A 646 23.01 21.44 -28.62
CA THR A 646 24.41 21.80 -28.29
C THR A 646 24.43 22.92 -27.27
N PHE A 647 25.14 22.70 -26.17
CA PHE A 647 25.35 23.62 -25.07
C PHE A 647 26.84 23.98 -25.01
N CYS A 648 27.18 25.25 -24.80
CA CYS A 648 28.56 25.75 -24.86
C CYS A 648 28.95 26.42 -23.54
N GLY A 649 30.04 25.98 -22.92
CA GLY A 649 30.51 26.48 -21.62
C GLY A 649 31.59 27.54 -21.75
N HIS A 650 31.48 28.60 -20.92
CA HIS A 650 32.51 29.64 -20.80
C HIS A 650 33.19 29.57 -19.43
N GLY A 651 34.32 28.86 -19.35
CA GLY A 651 35.15 28.82 -18.15
C GLY A 651 35.84 27.48 -17.91
N THR A 652 36.67 27.46 -16.86
CA THR A 652 37.25 26.25 -16.27
C THR A 652 37.19 26.42 -14.76
N PHE A 653 36.73 25.39 -14.05
CA PHE A 653 36.27 25.50 -12.67
C PHE A 653 37.06 24.55 -11.77
N PHE A 654 37.10 24.86 -10.48
CA PHE A 654 37.71 23.96 -9.50
C PHE A 654 36.77 22.78 -9.21
N ALA A 655 37.32 21.70 -8.66
CA ALA A 655 36.54 20.55 -8.21
C ALA A 655 35.38 20.96 -7.28
N ASN A 656 34.27 20.22 -7.36
CA ASN A 656 33.10 20.40 -6.51
C ASN A 656 32.46 21.80 -6.63
N THR A 657 32.46 22.40 -7.82
CA THR A 657 31.70 23.64 -8.11
C THR A 657 30.70 23.44 -9.25
N HIS A 658 29.43 23.73 -8.97
CA HIS A 658 28.33 23.66 -9.93
C HIS A 658 28.38 24.83 -10.93
N VAL A 659 28.06 24.57 -12.20
CA VAL A 659 28.05 25.58 -13.27
C VAL A 659 26.61 25.90 -13.70
N ASN A 660 26.09 27.04 -13.23
CA ASN A 660 24.79 27.58 -13.65
C ASN A 660 24.83 28.03 -15.13
N ALA A 661 24.17 27.29 -16.02
CA ALA A 661 23.81 27.75 -17.36
C ALA A 661 22.60 26.98 -17.93
N PHE A 662 22.07 27.50 -19.05
CA PHE A 662 21.03 26.92 -19.91
C PHE A 662 19.61 26.82 -19.31
N HIS A 663 18.71 27.67 -19.82
CA HIS A 663 17.26 27.54 -19.65
C HIS A 663 16.61 26.97 -20.92
N ASN A 664 15.74 25.99 -20.76
CA ASN A 664 14.91 25.45 -21.83
C ASN A 664 13.57 26.23 -21.90
N ASN A 665 13.19 26.78 -23.06
CA ASN A 665 12.00 27.65 -23.19
C ASN A 665 11.07 27.25 -24.35
N PRO A 666 9.89 26.64 -24.08
CA PRO A 666 9.03 26.05 -25.09
C PRO A 666 7.96 27.01 -25.65
N ALA A 667 8.33 28.23 -26.04
CA ALA A 667 7.46 29.14 -26.81
C ALA A 667 8.27 30.07 -27.72
N GLY A 668 7.85 30.21 -28.98
CA GLY A 668 8.54 31.07 -29.94
C GLY A 668 8.06 32.52 -29.92
N VAL A 669 8.95 33.46 -29.58
CA VAL A 669 9.29 34.67 -30.36
C VAL A 669 10.36 35.51 -29.62
N LYS A 670 11.42 35.87 -30.34
CA LYS A 670 12.37 37.03 -30.24
C LYS A 670 12.30 37.93 -28.98
N HIS A 671 13.41 38.45 -28.42
CA HIS A 671 14.72 38.78 -29.01
C HIS A 671 15.82 38.93 -27.93
N LEU A 672 16.93 38.19 -28.04
CA LEU A 672 18.32 38.71 -28.09
C LEU A 672 19.32 37.55 -28.20
N LEU A 673 20.40 37.75 -28.96
CA LEU A 673 21.39 36.73 -29.32
C LEU A 673 22.78 37.15 -28.86
N SER A 674 23.56 36.20 -28.35
CA SER A 674 24.99 36.10 -28.68
C SER A 674 25.19 34.76 -29.40
N ALA A 675 25.64 34.79 -30.65
CA ALA A 675 25.65 33.63 -31.52
C ALA A 675 27.03 32.95 -31.59
N GLY A 676 27.03 31.62 -31.71
CA GLY A 676 28.07 30.84 -32.37
C GLY A 676 29.36 30.57 -31.59
N CYS A 677 29.68 29.28 -31.44
CA CYS A 677 31.08 28.87 -31.58
C CYS A 677 31.50 29.13 -33.03
N GLY A 678 32.59 29.87 -33.25
CA GLY A 678 33.09 30.21 -34.59
C GLY A 678 33.55 28.97 -35.37
N ALA A 679 33.41 29.01 -36.70
CA ALA A 679 33.62 27.87 -37.59
C ALA A 679 34.79 28.06 -38.56
N ALA A 680 35.32 26.94 -39.07
CA ALA A 680 36.21 26.91 -40.23
C ALA A 680 36.09 25.56 -40.97
N ALA A 681 35.84 25.62 -42.30
CA ALA A 681 36.18 24.70 -43.41
C ALA A 681 36.01 23.15 -43.26
N GLU A 682 35.83 22.35 -44.33
CA GLU A 682 35.96 22.61 -45.77
C GLU A 682 34.99 21.75 -46.63
N PHE A 683 35.17 21.79 -47.97
CA PHE A 683 34.25 21.27 -49.00
C PHE A 683 34.34 19.75 -49.24
N SER A 684 33.22 19.13 -49.66
CA SER A 684 33.04 18.69 -51.07
C SER A 684 31.66 18.07 -51.35
N SER A 685 30.99 18.52 -52.42
CA SER A 685 29.92 17.77 -53.12
C SER A 685 30.52 16.95 -54.27
N PRO A 686 29.76 16.01 -54.89
CA PRO A 686 29.15 16.38 -56.17
C PRO A 686 27.82 15.68 -56.57
N THR A 687 26.95 16.41 -57.27
CA THR A 687 26.11 16.04 -58.46
C THR A 687 25.13 14.84 -58.46
N GLN A 688 24.01 14.82 -59.23
CA GLN A 688 23.08 15.86 -59.75
C GLN A 688 21.84 15.17 -60.43
N GLU A 689 21.04 15.94 -61.21
CA GLU A 689 19.98 15.54 -62.17
C GLU A 689 18.63 15.06 -61.56
N HIS A 690 17.52 15.82 -61.65
CA HIS A 690 16.58 16.08 -62.78
C HIS A 690 15.37 15.10 -62.79
N SER A 691 14.12 15.47 -63.16
CA SER A 691 13.63 16.62 -63.94
C SER A 691 12.19 17.13 -63.61
N LEU A 692 11.90 18.31 -64.17
CA LEU A 692 10.68 19.14 -64.18
C LEU A 692 9.39 18.52 -64.78
N ARG A 693 8.19 18.96 -64.33
CA ARG A 693 7.27 19.90 -65.07
C ARG A 693 5.88 20.18 -64.41
N ARG A 694 5.48 21.47 -64.43
CA ARG A 694 4.15 22.16 -64.62
C ARG A 694 2.82 21.35 -64.50
N HIS A 695 1.70 21.88 -63.98
CA HIS A 695 0.95 23.02 -64.58
C HIS A 695 -0.11 23.75 -63.69
N SER A 696 -0.12 25.10 -63.81
CA SER A 696 -1.20 26.13 -63.69
C SER A 696 -2.64 25.86 -63.17
N GLY A 697 -3.17 26.80 -62.35
CA GLY A 697 -4.63 27.08 -62.15
C GLY A 697 -4.95 28.32 -61.28
N MET A 698 -5.83 29.22 -61.75
CA MET A 698 -6.28 30.49 -61.10
C MET A 698 -7.28 30.27 -59.93
N ARG A 699 -7.69 31.25 -59.07
CA ARG A 699 -7.85 32.72 -59.21
C ARG A 699 -7.79 33.50 -57.86
N GLN A 700 -7.95 34.82 -57.91
CA GLN A 700 -7.94 35.83 -56.82
C GLN A 700 -9.31 35.86 -56.03
N GLU A 701 -9.60 36.65 -54.97
CA GLU A 701 -9.24 38.05 -54.63
C GLU A 701 -9.13 38.43 -53.12
N GLN A 702 -8.56 39.63 -52.96
CA GLN A 702 -8.41 40.61 -51.86
C GLN A 702 -9.62 40.82 -50.91
N HIS A 703 -9.61 41.61 -49.81
CA HIS A 703 -8.83 42.75 -49.25
C HIS A 703 -8.86 42.65 -47.68
N GLN A 704 -8.25 43.46 -46.76
CA GLN A 704 -7.28 44.58 -46.62
C GLN A 704 -6.58 44.39 -45.21
N ALA A 705 -5.68 45.19 -44.58
CA ALA A 705 -5.34 46.63 -44.46
C ALA A 705 -6.31 47.47 -43.56
N THR A 706 -5.93 48.56 -42.85
CA THR A 706 -4.64 49.30 -42.76
C THR A 706 -4.47 50.11 -41.45
N LEU A 707 -3.24 50.20 -40.91
CA LEU A 707 -2.55 51.32 -40.19
C LEU A 707 -3.01 52.02 -38.87
N PHE A 708 -1.95 52.31 -38.08
CA PHE A 708 -1.61 53.54 -37.28
C PHE A 708 -1.96 53.78 -35.78
N LEU A 709 -0.87 54.04 -35.02
CA LEU A 709 -0.61 55.07 -33.98
C LEU A 709 -1.72 55.53 -33.00
N GLN A 710 -1.42 55.47 -31.69
CA GLN A 710 -1.02 56.67 -30.90
C GLN A 710 -0.44 56.33 -29.50
N GLN A 711 -0.10 57.37 -28.72
CA GLN A 711 0.66 57.34 -27.45
C GLN A 711 -0.25 57.61 -26.21
N PRO A 712 0.27 57.48 -24.96
CA PRO A 712 -0.51 57.60 -23.69
C PRO A 712 -0.61 59.10 -23.24
N PRO A 713 -0.92 59.52 -21.98
CA PRO A 713 -1.11 58.79 -20.72
C PRO A 713 -2.24 59.35 -19.79
N ALA A 714 -2.07 59.17 -18.46
CA ALA A 714 -2.70 59.87 -17.33
C ALA A 714 -4.15 59.49 -16.95
N ALA A 715 -4.67 59.76 -15.74
CA ALA A 715 -4.14 59.88 -14.36
C ALA A 715 -5.32 60.22 -13.42
N ARG A 716 -5.05 60.45 -12.12
CA ARG A 716 -5.94 61.06 -11.09
C ARG A 716 -7.02 60.11 -10.51
N GLU A 717 -7.43 60.23 -9.24
CA GLU A 717 -6.84 60.98 -8.11
C GLU A 717 -7.04 60.23 -6.77
N ASP A 718 -6.66 60.88 -5.66
CA ASP A 718 -6.22 60.29 -4.39
C ASP A 718 -7.00 60.85 -3.17
N GLN A 719 -6.60 60.49 -1.94
CA GLN A 719 -7.04 61.04 -0.63
C GLN A 719 -8.44 60.56 -0.16
N SER A 720 -8.78 60.45 1.14
CA SER A 720 -8.11 60.68 2.46
C SER A 720 -8.96 59.97 3.56
N THR A 721 -8.58 59.70 4.82
CA THR A 721 -7.35 59.53 5.65
C THR A 721 -7.81 58.72 6.91
N GLU A 722 -7.10 58.39 8.00
CA GLU A 722 -5.78 58.78 8.52
C GLU A 722 -5.06 57.65 9.32
N GLN A 723 -4.92 57.79 10.65
CA GLN A 723 -4.05 57.07 11.61
C GLN A 723 -4.68 57.20 13.03
N PRO A 724 -4.06 56.87 14.20
CA PRO A 724 -2.82 56.12 14.54
C PRO A 724 -3.11 54.98 15.56
N ALA A 725 -2.16 54.38 16.32
CA ALA A 725 -0.88 53.72 16.02
C ALA A 725 -0.30 53.10 17.33
N SER A 726 0.95 52.56 17.27
CA SER A 726 1.87 52.23 18.39
C SER A 726 1.71 50.90 19.17
N GLN A 727 2.87 50.40 19.63
CA GLN A 727 3.16 49.22 20.46
C GLN A 727 3.49 49.68 21.92
N PRO A 728 3.99 48.89 22.90
CA PRO A 728 4.34 47.45 22.94
C PRO A 728 3.89 46.68 24.22
N CYS A 729 4.30 45.41 24.36
CA CYS A 729 4.21 44.63 25.61
C CYS A 729 5.22 45.11 26.68
N PRO A 730 4.95 44.94 27.99
CA PRO A 730 5.59 43.82 28.71
C PRO A 730 4.89 43.26 29.99
N ALA A 731 5.36 42.08 30.43
CA ALA A 731 5.45 41.56 31.82
C ALA A 731 4.21 41.12 32.64
N PHE A 732 4.37 40.01 33.38
CA PHE A 732 3.52 39.53 34.48
C PHE A 732 3.75 40.31 35.79
N PRO A 733 2.75 40.39 36.69
CA PRO A 733 3.02 39.92 38.05
C PRO A 733 1.83 39.32 38.85
N LYS A 734 2.12 38.19 39.54
CA LYS A 734 1.68 37.79 40.90
C LYS A 734 0.19 37.47 41.20
N GLU A 735 0.04 36.48 42.08
CA GLU A 735 -1.21 36.01 42.68
C GLU A 735 -1.78 36.98 43.74
N LYS A 736 -3.11 36.97 43.94
CA LYS A 736 -3.73 37.16 45.26
C LYS A 736 -5.21 36.73 45.34
N ASN A 737 -5.42 35.51 45.84
CA ASN A 737 -6.44 35.09 46.83
C ASN A 737 -7.93 35.52 46.75
N ILE A 738 -8.77 34.46 46.77
CA ILE A 738 -9.95 34.26 47.65
C ILE A 738 -11.36 34.69 47.17
N SER A 739 -12.08 33.64 46.72
CA SER A 739 -13.52 33.37 46.93
C SER A 739 -14.58 34.14 46.12
N LYS A 740 -15.75 33.49 46.04
CA LYS A 740 -16.91 33.75 45.16
C LYS A 740 -16.61 33.37 43.69
N ASP A 741 -17.39 32.54 43.00
CA ASP A 741 -18.71 31.99 43.33
C ASP A 741 -18.77 30.44 43.34
N LYS A 742 -18.83 29.86 44.55
CA LYS A 742 -19.28 28.46 44.77
C LYS A 742 -20.81 28.33 44.82
N ALA A 743 -21.56 29.36 44.42
CA ALA A 743 -23.01 29.41 44.48
C ALA A 743 -23.67 28.74 43.27
N ASP A 744 -23.33 29.14 42.05
CA ASP A 744 -24.07 28.69 40.85
C ASP A 744 -23.76 27.26 40.41
N TYR A 745 -22.54 26.76 40.64
CA TYR A 745 -22.23 25.34 40.40
C TYR A 745 -23.08 24.42 41.30
N LYS A 746 -23.39 24.86 42.53
CA LYS A 746 -24.29 24.13 43.44
C LYS A 746 -25.75 24.14 42.96
N LYS A 747 -26.13 25.16 42.20
CA LYS A 747 -27.46 25.30 41.59
C LYS A 747 -27.64 24.40 40.36
N TYR A 748 -26.57 24.22 39.57
CA TYR A 748 -26.54 23.25 38.46
C TYR A 748 -26.61 21.80 38.98
N MET A 749 -25.89 21.48 40.07
CA MET A 749 -25.94 20.18 40.73
C MET A 749 -27.25 19.89 41.49
N GLN A 750 -28.24 20.79 41.49
CA GLN A 750 -29.53 20.62 42.17
C GLN A 750 -30.72 20.34 41.24
N SER A 751 -30.53 20.30 39.90
CA SER A 751 -31.59 19.92 38.95
C SER A 751 -31.70 18.41 38.70
N LEU A 752 -30.76 17.61 39.22
CA LEU A 752 -30.73 16.15 39.08
C LEU A 752 -30.87 15.44 40.44
N HIS A 753 -32.03 15.60 41.08
CA HIS A 753 -32.46 14.78 42.22
C HIS A 753 -33.96 14.50 42.13
N ILE A 754 -34.33 13.33 41.60
CA ILE A 754 -35.66 12.75 41.80
C ILE A 754 -35.49 11.42 42.56
N ASN A 755 -35.81 11.49 43.86
CA ASN A 755 -36.21 10.38 44.73
C ASN A 755 -35.32 9.13 44.85
N ALA A 756 -34.10 9.31 45.36
CA ALA A 756 -33.43 8.25 46.12
C ALA A 756 -34.08 8.06 47.53
N ARG A 757 -35.33 7.59 47.59
CA ARG A 757 -36.05 7.26 48.85
C ARG A 757 -36.97 6.03 48.74
N SER A 758 -36.40 4.91 48.31
CA SER A 758 -36.99 3.56 48.45
C SER A 758 -35.92 2.49 48.65
N PHE A 759 -34.85 2.81 49.40
CA PHE A 759 -33.74 1.90 49.70
C PHE A 759 -33.98 1.09 50.99
N GLN A 760 -35.00 0.23 50.95
CA GLN A 760 -35.13 -0.96 51.81
C GLN A 760 -36.16 -1.91 51.17
N ALA A 761 -35.83 -3.20 51.11
CA ALA A 761 -36.64 -4.25 50.46
C ALA A 761 -36.90 -4.07 48.94
N ALA A 762 -35.81 -4.00 48.17
CA ALA A 762 -35.77 -4.64 46.85
C ALA A 762 -34.77 -5.81 46.94
N SER A 763 -35.08 -6.96 46.35
CA SER A 763 -34.20 -8.14 46.39
C SER A 763 -32.89 -7.87 45.65
N ALA A 764 -31.77 -8.35 46.20
CA ALA A 764 -30.62 -8.63 45.36
C ALA A 764 -31.05 -9.63 44.28
N ALA A 765 -30.93 -9.24 43.01
CA ALA A 765 -30.85 -10.23 41.94
C ALA A 765 -29.43 -10.79 41.99
N GLU A 766 -29.29 -12.06 42.31
CA GLU A 766 -28.00 -12.76 42.19
C GLU A 766 -27.54 -12.67 40.73
N GLY A 767 -26.26 -12.39 40.52
CA GLY A 767 -25.64 -12.47 39.19
C GLY A 767 -25.84 -13.86 38.59
N LYS A 768 -25.91 -13.92 37.27
CA LYS A 768 -26.02 -15.21 36.59
C LYS A 768 -24.66 -15.86 36.58
N GLU A 769 -24.63 -17.15 36.88
CA GLU A 769 -23.43 -17.97 36.80
C GLU A 769 -23.52 -18.96 35.64
N VAL A 770 -22.39 -19.22 34.99
CA VAL A 770 -22.21 -20.34 34.07
C VAL A 770 -20.96 -21.12 34.45
N CYS A 771 -21.09 -22.45 34.50
CA CYS A 771 -19.99 -23.37 34.83
C CYS A 771 -19.59 -24.19 33.61
N TYR A 772 -18.28 -24.35 33.40
CA TYR A 772 -17.71 -25.23 32.38
C TYR A 772 -16.82 -26.27 33.08
N GLU A 773 -17.05 -27.55 32.80
CA GLU A 773 -16.61 -28.70 33.61
C GLU A 773 -15.14 -28.64 34.06
N ARG A 774 -14.21 -28.33 33.14
CA ARG A 774 -12.76 -28.22 33.41
C ARG A 774 -12.27 -26.84 33.89
N LEU A 775 -13.08 -25.78 33.75
CA LEU A 775 -12.65 -24.37 33.98
C LEU A 775 -13.30 -23.72 35.21
N GLY A 776 -14.20 -24.42 35.88
CA GLY A 776 -15.01 -23.90 36.97
C GLY A 776 -16.10 -22.94 36.48
N CYS A 777 -16.51 -22.02 37.36
CA CYS A 777 -17.66 -21.16 37.15
C CYS A 777 -17.29 -19.68 36.96
N PHE A 778 -18.16 -18.96 36.26
CA PHE A 778 -18.02 -17.56 35.89
C PHE A 778 -19.36 -16.86 36.14
N THR A 779 -19.38 -15.88 37.05
CA THR A 779 -20.54 -15.01 37.29
C THR A 779 -20.44 -13.67 36.53
N ASP A 780 -21.58 -13.05 36.22
CA ASP A 780 -21.71 -11.64 35.79
C ASP A 780 -21.99 -10.64 36.95
N ASP A 781 -21.77 -11.05 38.20
CA ASP A 781 -21.67 -10.17 39.37
C ASP A 781 -20.50 -9.16 39.29
N VAL A 782 -20.55 -8.16 40.17
CA VAL A 782 -19.43 -7.25 40.47
C VAL A 782 -18.22 -8.05 40.95
N PRO A 783 -16.98 -7.78 40.49
CA PRO A 783 -16.57 -6.67 39.61
C PRO A 783 -16.55 -6.98 38.10
N TRP A 784 -17.03 -8.15 37.68
CA TRP A 784 -16.98 -8.60 36.28
C TRP A 784 -17.95 -7.84 35.37
N SER A 785 -19.06 -7.39 35.94
CA SER A 785 -20.00 -6.45 35.32
C SER A 785 -20.73 -5.60 36.38
N GLY A 786 -21.56 -4.65 35.95
CA GLY A 786 -22.34 -3.78 36.84
C GLY A 786 -21.52 -2.65 37.49
N THR A 787 -20.24 -2.48 37.12
CA THR A 787 -19.38 -1.38 37.61
C THR A 787 -19.42 -0.17 36.67
N THR A 788 -18.73 0.93 37.01
CA THR A 788 -18.64 2.10 36.12
C THR A 788 -17.74 1.81 34.92
N GLU A 789 -16.75 0.94 35.10
CA GLU A 789 -15.73 0.51 34.14
C GLU A 789 -16.26 -0.62 33.24
N ARG A 790 -17.15 -1.47 33.78
CA ARG A 790 -17.78 -2.62 33.08
C ARG A 790 -19.31 -2.61 33.29
N PRO A 791 -20.05 -1.65 32.71
CA PRO A 791 -21.47 -1.44 33.04
C PRO A 791 -22.46 -2.45 32.44
N ILE A 792 -22.04 -3.30 31.49
CA ILE A 792 -22.93 -4.22 30.77
C ILE A 792 -22.72 -5.66 31.26
N HIS A 793 -23.75 -6.25 31.86
CA HIS A 793 -23.74 -7.66 32.29
C HIS A 793 -23.60 -8.60 31.10
N LYS A 794 -22.49 -9.32 31.08
CA LYS A 794 -22.10 -10.28 30.04
C LYS A 794 -21.34 -11.46 30.67
N LEU A 795 -21.92 -12.64 30.60
CA LEU A 795 -21.18 -13.88 30.84
C LEU A 795 -20.21 -14.18 29.68
N PRO A 796 -19.06 -14.83 29.94
CA PRO A 796 -18.22 -15.36 28.87
C PRO A 796 -18.98 -16.42 28.05
N TRP A 797 -18.56 -16.62 26.81
CA TRP A 797 -19.02 -17.74 26.00
C TRP A 797 -18.43 -19.06 26.48
N LYS A 798 -19.12 -20.16 26.15
CA LYS A 798 -18.62 -21.52 26.40
C LYS A 798 -17.36 -21.81 25.57
N PRO A 799 -16.47 -22.71 26.03
CA PRO A 799 -15.19 -22.95 25.36
C PRO A 799 -15.32 -23.34 23.88
N GLU A 800 -16.28 -24.21 23.54
CA GLU A 800 -16.55 -24.67 22.15
C GLU A 800 -17.17 -23.58 21.24
N SER A 801 -17.43 -22.39 21.79
CA SER A 801 -17.82 -21.18 21.06
C SER A 801 -16.71 -20.13 21.00
N ILE A 802 -15.70 -20.22 21.89
CA ILE A 802 -14.49 -19.39 21.87
C ILE A 802 -13.42 -20.01 20.96
N ASP A 803 -13.35 -21.34 20.93
CA ASP A 803 -12.54 -22.14 19.99
C ASP A 803 -11.05 -21.82 20.13
N THR A 804 -10.50 -22.12 21.31
CA THR A 804 -9.10 -21.84 21.67
C THR A 804 -8.20 -22.98 21.21
N HIS A 805 -7.34 -22.71 20.23
CA HIS A 805 -6.33 -23.64 19.72
C HIS A 805 -4.94 -23.26 20.22
N PHE A 806 -4.12 -24.27 20.57
CA PHE A 806 -2.74 -24.10 21.00
C PHE A 806 -1.81 -24.67 19.91
N LEU A 807 -1.06 -23.78 19.25
CA LEU A 807 -0.27 -24.12 18.07
C LEU A 807 1.23 -24.09 18.44
N LEU A 808 1.83 -25.26 18.59
CA LEU A 808 3.21 -25.45 19.02
C LEU A 808 4.21 -25.33 17.86
N TYR A 809 5.21 -24.47 18.06
CA TYR A 809 6.42 -24.33 17.27
C TYR A 809 7.64 -24.67 18.15
N THR A 810 8.63 -25.35 17.56
CA THR A 810 9.90 -25.71 18.21
C THR A 810 11.05 -25.61 17.19
N ARG A 811 12.31 -25.84 17.59
CA ARG A 811 13.42 -25.91 16.64
C ARG A 811 13.29 -27.08 15.66
N GLU A 812 12.53 -28.11 16.03
CA GLU A 812 12.22 -29.28 15.23
C GLU A 812 11.02 -29.06 14.28
N ASN A 813 10.21 -28.01 14.51
CA ASN A 813 9.15 -27.56 13.59
C ASN A 813 9.01 -26.03 13.63
N THR A 814 9.84 -25.34 12.83
CA THR A 814 9.91 -23.87 12.80
C THR A 814 8.78 -23.23 11.99
N ASP A 815 8.28 -23.90 10.95
CA ASP A 815 7.42 -23.30 9.94
C ASP A 815 5.98 -23.82 9.96
N ASP A 816 5.80 -25.13 10.15
CA ASP A 816 4.52 -25.79 10.40
C ASP A 816 4.30 -25.99 11.90
N PHE A 817 3.12 -25.66 12.42
CA PHE A 817 2.76 -25.92 13.81
C PHE A 817 2.31 -27.37 14.02
N GLN A 818 2.50 -27.86 15.25
CA GLN A 818 1.77 -29.02 15.77
C GLN A 818 0.64 -28.51 16.66
N GLU A 819 -0.60 -28.92 16.41
CA GLU A 819 -1.71 -28.56 17.29
C GLU A 819 -1.72 -29.47 18.52
N VAL A 820 -1.72 -28.86 19.71
CA VAL A 820 -1.61 -29.56 20.99
C VAL A 820 -2.79 -29.23 21.91
N SER A 821 -3.16 -30.16 22.78
CA SER A 821 -4.38 -30.09 23.58
C SER A 821 -4.18 -30.58 25.01
N ALA A 822 -4.63 -29.78 25.96
CA ALA A 822 -4.75 -30.19 27.37
C ALA A 822 -5.93 -31.14 27.62
N ILE A 823 -6.84 -31.31 26.64
CA ILE A 823 -7.98 -32.22 26.70
C ILE A 823 -7.57 -33.59 26.14
N ASP A 824 -6.97 -33.62 24.95
CA ASP A 824 -6.33 -34.81 24.38
C ASP A 824 -4.81 -34.75 24.62
N LYS A 825 -4.42 -35.18 25.82
CA LYS A 825 -3.04 -35.18 26.32
C LYS A 825 -2.07 -35.91 25.38
N SER A 826 -2.54 -36.90 24.62
CA SER A 826 -1.72 -37.65 23.66
C SER A 826 -1.15 -36.76 22.55
N THR A 827 -1.82 -35.67 22.20
CA THR A 827 -1.32 -34.68 21.23
C THR A 827 -0.03 -34.02 21.69
N ILE A 828 0.16 -33.83 23.00
CA ILE A 828 1.41 -33.31 23.57
C ILE A 828 2.50 -34.39 23.50
N GLU A 829 2.18 -35.64 23.86
CA GLU A 829 3.12 -36.78 23.84
C GLU A 829 3.71 -37.08 22.45
N VAL A 830 2.91 -36.92 21.38
CA VAL A 830 3.35 -37.16 19.99
C VAL A 830 3.93 -35.93 19.30
N SER A 831 3.98 -34.79 19.99
CA SER A 831 4.54 -33.54 19.47
C SER A 831 6.05 -33.42 19.78
N ASN A 832 6.65 -32.34 19.27
CA ASN A 832 8.02 -31.94 19.59
C ASN A 832 8.13 -31.22 20.97
N PHE A 833 7.05 -31.17 21.75
CA PHE A 833 7.06 -30.54 23.08
C PHE A 833 8.09 -31.22 23.98
N ASN A 834 8.99 -30.43 24.57
CA ASN A 834 10.01 -30.94 25.47
C ASN A 834 9.91 -30.27 26.84
N ALA A 835 9.58 -31.07 27.86
CA ALA A 835 9.47 -30.62 29.25
C ALA A 835 10.81 -30.12 29.86
N SER A 836 11.96 -30.34 29.21
CA SER A 836 13.25 -29.74 29.61
C SER A 836 13.50 -28.34 29.03
N ARG A 837 12.57 -27.79 28.25
CA ARG A 837 12.65 -26.43 27.66
C ARG A 837 11.70 -25.47 28.36
N LYS A 838 11.99 -24.17 28.30
CA LYS A 838 11.01 -23.14 28.68
C LYS A 838 9.86 -23.08 27.69
N THR A 839 8.67 -22.75 28.16
CA THR A 839 7.45 -22.70 27.34
C THR A 839 6.94 -21.26 27.27
N LYS A 840 6.81 -20.73 26.05
CA LYS A 840 6.42 -19.34 25.78
C LYS A 840 5.09 -19.31 25.05
N PHE A 841 4.03 -18.96 25.75
CA PHE A 841 2.71 -18.77 25.16
C PHE A 841 2.61 -17.36 24.55
N ILE A 842 2.13 -17.24 23.32
CA ILE A 842 1.86 -15.96 22.66
C ILE A 842 0.35 -15.82 22.45
N VAL A 843 -0.27 -14.84 23.10
CA VAL A 843 -1.72 -14.64 23.14
C VAL A 843 -2.09 -13.33 22.45
N HIS A 844 -2.84 -13.40 21.35
CA HIS A 844 -3.28 -12.21 20.63
C HIS A 844 -4.42 -11.47 21.37
N GLY A 845 -4.65 -10.21 20.99
CA GLY A 845 -5.88 -9.47 21.27
C GLY A 845 -6.50 -9.00 19.96
N PHE A 846 -6.45 -7.69 19.71
CA PHE A 846 -6.83 -7.12 18.42
C PHE A 846 -5.94 -7.67 17.29
N ILE A 847 -6.53 -8.00 16.14
CA ILE A 847 -5.81 -8.44 14.93
C ILE A 847 -6.25 -7.57 13.77
N ASP A 848 -5.37 -6.67 13.33
CA ASP A 848 -5.56 -5.85 12.13
C ASP A 848 -5.34 -6.68 10.85
N ASN A 849 -5.83 -6.17 9.72
CA ASN A 849 -5.82 -6.85 8.43
C ASN A 849 -4.41 -6.90 7.83
N GLY A 850 -3.84 -8.11 7.70
CA GLY A 850 -2.49 -8.33 7.15
C GLY A 850 -1.42 -8.60 8.21
N GLU A 851 -1.76 -8.56 9.50
CA GLU A 851 -0.84 -8.90 10.60
C GLU A 851 -1.07 -10.34 11.12
N GLU A 852 -1.89 -11.16 10.46
CA GLU A 852 -2.31 -12.48 10.97
C GLU A 852 -1.18 -13.45 11.38
N ASN A 853 0.04 -13.27 10.86
CA ASN A 853 1.18 -14.14 11.12
C ASN A 853 2.09 -13.68 12.29
N TRP A 854 1.81 -12.53 12.93
CA TRP A 854 2.79 -11.93 13.86
C TRP A 854 3.21 -12.84 15.02
N LEU A 855 2.33 -13.74 15.47
CA LEU A 855 2.60 -14.69 16.54
C LEU A 855 3.65 -15.74 16.10
N SER A 856 3.46 -16.35 14.93
CA SER A 856 4.38 -17.36 14.41
C SER A 856 5.70 -16.72 13.96
N ASP A 857 5.68 -15.51 13.41
CA ASP A 857 6.90 -14.75 13.11
C ASP A 857 7.69 -14.41 14.38
N MET A 858 7.01 -14.13 15.50
CA MET A 858 7.65 -13.96 16.81
C MET A 858 8.23 -15.28 17.34
N CYS A 859 7.51 -16.41 17.22
CA CYS A 859 8.06 -17.73 17.55
C CYS A 859 9.32 -18.06 16.73
N LYS A 860 9.29 -17.87 15.41
CA LYS A 860 10.45 -18.11 14.52
C LYS A 860 11.67 -17.31 14.96
N ARG A 861 11.50 -16.04 15.37
CA ARG A 861 12.58 -15.20 15.93
C ARG A 861 13.08 -15.68 17.28
N MET A 862 12.22 -16.16 18.19
CA MET A 862 12.68 -16.74 19.46
C MET A 862 13.56 -17.97 19.21
N LEU A 863 13.12 -18.84 18.31
CA LEU A 863 13.80 -20.11 18.01
C LEU A 863 15.21 -19.92 17.41
N THR A 864 15.54 -18.78 16.81
CA THR A 864 16.93 -18.50 16.36
C THR A 864 17.89 -18.17 17.51
N VAL A 865 17.41 -17.65 18.65
CA VAL A 865 18.25 -17.23 19.79
C VAL A 865 18.19 -18.18 20.99
N GLU A 866 17.06 -18.86 21.21
CA GLU A 866 16.82 -19.77 22.35
C GLU A 866 16.13 -21.07 21.91
N ASP A 867 16.21 -22.11 22.76
CA ASP A 867 15.56 -23.40 22.52
C ASP A 867 14.34 -23.55 23.46
N VAL A 868 13.14 -23.36 22.90
CA VAL A 868 11.89 -23.18 23.65
C VAL A 868 10.71 -23.88 22.97
N ASN A 869 9.71 -24.23 23.76
CA ASN A 869 8.39 -24.60 23.25
C ASN A 869 7.60 -23.30 23.04
N CYS A 870 7.37 -22.86 21.81
CA CYS A 870 6.64 -21.61 21.53
C CYS A 870 5.21 -21.93 21.11
N ILE A 871 4.21 -21.50 21.88
CA ILE A 871 2.80 -21.89 21.70
C ILE A 871 1.96 -20.67 21.36
N CYS A 872 1.52 -20.56 20.11
CA CYS A 872 0.59 -19.51 19.69
C CYS A 872 -0.83 -19.88 20.13
N VAL A 873 -1.47 -19.03 20.94
CA VAL A 873 -2.84 -19.22 21.43
C VAL A 873 -3.81 -18.47 20.52
N ASN A 874 -4.48 -19.23 19.65
CA ASN A 874 -5.47 -18.71 18.71
C ASN A 874 -6.88 -18.85 19.30
N TRP A 875 -7.50 -17.73 19.65
CA TRP A 875 -8.88 -17.64 20.15
C TRP A 875 -9.74 -16.72 19.27
N LYS A 876 -9.40 -16.61 17.98
CA LYS A 876 -9.93 -15.64 17.01
C LYS A 876 -11.47 -15.68 16.87
N ARG A 877 -12.12 -16.82 17.16
CA ARG A 877 -13.58 -16.98 17.13
C ARG A 877 -14.25 -16.35 18.37
N GLY A 878 -13.70 -16.53 19.56
CA GLY A 878 -14.11 -15.78 20.75
C GLY A 878 -13.69 -14.31 20.76
N GLY A 879 -12.65 -13.94 19.99
CA GLY A 879 -12.19 -12.57 19.82
C GLY A 879 -13.05 -11.74 18.88
N ARG A 880 -13.47 -12.28 17.72
CA ARG A 880 -14.26 -11.56 16.70
C ARG A 880 -15.76 -11.50 17.02
N CYS A 881 -16.08 -10.76 18.07
CA CYS A 881 -17.43 -10.36 18.49
C CYS A 881 -17.36 -9.00 19.20
N GLN A 882 -18.51 -8.37 19.52
CA GLN A 882 -18.61 -7.16 20.35
C GLN A 882 -17.50 -7.07 21.40
N TYR A 883 -16.84 -5.91 21.50
CA TYR A 883 -15.73 -5.65 22.42
C TYR A 883 -16.09 -6.02 23.87
N THR A 884 -17.33 -5.74 24.26
CA THR A 884 -17.90 -6.06 25.59
C THR A 884 -18.01 -7.57 25.86
N GLN A 885 -18.20 -8.38 24.82
CA GLN A 885 -18.22 -9.83 24.90
C GLN A 885 -16.80 -10.40 24.83
N ALA A 886 -15.95 -9.91 23.92
CA ALA A 886 -14.54 -10.29 23.82
C ALA A 886 -13.80 -10.06 25.16
N SER A 887 -14.04 -8.92 25.81
CA SER A 887 -13.51 -8.54 27.13
C SER A 887 -14.00 -9.42 28.29
N ASN A 888 -15.01 -10.27 28.08
CA ASN A 888 -15.44 -11.30 29.02
C ASN A 888 -14.97 -12.70 28.60
N ASN A 889 -14.95 -13.02 27.30
CA ASN A 889 -14.39 -14.25 26.75
C ASN A 889 -12.92 -14.47 27.13
N VAL A 890 -12.15 -13.38 27.30
CA VAL A 890 -10.82 -13.34 27.93
C VAL A 890 -10.71 -14.20 29.20
N ARG A 891 -11.76 -14.24 30.04
CA ARG A 891 -11.78 -15.03 31.29
C ARG A 891 -11.66 -16.53 31.03
N VAL A 892 -12.29 -17.03 29.97
CA VAL A 892 -12.24 -18.44 29.57
C VAL A 892 -10.93 -18.75 28.84
N VAL A 893 -10.40 -17.84 28.02
CA VAL A 893 -9.08 -18.02 27.38
C VAL A 893 -7.97 -18.13 28.43
N GLY A 894 -7.97 -17.26 29.45
CA GLY A 894 -7.03 -17.37 30.57
C GLY A 894 -7.21 -18.66 31.38
N ALA A 895 -8.44 -19.13 31.57
CA ALA A 895 -8.72 -20.40 32.22
C ALA A 895 -8.20 -21.62 31.43
N GLU A 896 -8.34 -21.64 30.10
CA GLU A 896 -7.80 -22.70 29.24
C GLU A 896 -6.27 -22.72 29.25
N ILE A 897 -5.61 -21.54 29.27
CA ILE A 897 -4.14 -21.47 29.40
C ILE A 897 -3.69 -21.98 30.77
N ALA A 898 -4.38 -21.60 31.86
CA ALA A 898 -4.08 -22.11 33.21
C ALA A 898 -4.24 -23.64 33.27
N TYR A 899 -5.35 -24.17 32.76
CA TYR A 899 -5.60 -25.62 32.67
C TYR A 899 -4.55 -26.34 31.81
N PHE A 900 -4.05 -25.73 30.73
CA PHE A 900 -2.93 -26.28 29.95
C PHE A 900 -1.65 -26.36 30.79
N VAL A 901 -1.33 -25.33 31.57
CA VAL A 901 -0.17 -25.35 32.47
C VAL A 901 -0.34 -26.39 33.59
N ASP A 902 -1.53 -26.52 34.17
CA ASP A 902 -1.81 -27.58 35.17
C ASP A 902 -1.61 -28.99 34.58
N VAL A 903 -2.06 -29.24 33.34
CA VAL A 903 -1.80 -30.51 32.64
C VAL A 903 -0.30 -30.74 32.38
N LEU A 904 0.47 -29.69 32.06
CA LEU A 904 1.93 -29.80 31.96
C LEU A 904 2.59 -30.14 33.31
N MET A 905 2.09 -29.57 34.40
CA MET A 905 2.58 -29.86 35.76
C MET A 905 2.28 -31.31 36.17
N ASP A 906 1.04 -31.76 36.00
CA ASP A 906 0.57 -33.06 36.50
C ASP A 906 1.13 -34.25 35.70
N GLU A 907 1.20 -34.15 34.37
CA GLU A 907 1.61 -35.28 33.50
C GLU A 907 3.12 -35.32 33.23
N TYR A 908 3.79 -34.16 33.14
CA TYR A 908 5.20 -34.05 32.76
C TYR A 908 6.11 -33.58 33.89
N GLY A 909 5.57 -33.30 35.08
CA GLY A 909 6.32 -32.73 36.20
C GLY A 909 6.84 -31.32 35.92
N TYR A 910 6.21 -30.59 34.99
CA TYR A 910 6.69 -29.30 34.50
C TYR A 910 6.60 -28.20 35.58
N SER A 911 7.48 -27.21 35.50
CA SER A 911 7.48 -26.08 36.43
C SER A 911 6.72 -24.87 35.84
N PRO A 912 5.73 -24.28 36.55
CA PRO A 912 5.10 -23.05 36.08
C PRO A 912 6.09 -21.88 36.04
N ALA A 913 7.20 -21.94 36.80
CA ALA A 913 8.26 -20.94 36.78
C ALA A 913 9.10 -20.93 35.48
N ASP A 914 8.94 -21.96 34.64
CA ASP A 914 9.52 -22.04 33.29
C ASP A 914 8.53 -21.65 32.18
N VAL A 915 7.31 -21.24 32.57
CA VAL A 915 6.30 -20.64 31.67
C VAL A 915 6.49 -19.13 31.58
N HIS A 916 6.43 -18.60 30.36
CA HIS A 916 6.29 -17.18 30.05
C HIS A 916 5.04 -16.98 29.18
N ILE A 917 4.12 -16.10 29.58
CA ILE A 917 2.94 -15.74 28.78
C ILE A 917 3.12 -14.32 28.23
N ILE A 918 3.08 -14.17 26.91
CA ILE A 918 3.24 -12.90 26.20
C ILE A 918 1.87 -12.55 25.61
N GLY A 919 1.18 -11.58 26.20
CA GLY A 919 -0.17 -11.21 25.81
C GLY A 919 -0.22 -9.81 25.18
N HIS A 920 -0.82 -9.68 24.00
CA HIS A 920 -1.06 -8.39 23.32
C HIS A 920 -2.50 -7.93 23.49
N SER A 921 -2.74 -6.64 23.76
CA SER A 921 -4.08 -6.05 23.81
C SER A 921 -4.98 -6.82 24.81
N LEU A 922 -6.17 -7.31 24.42
CA LEU A 922 -6.99 -8.20 25.28
C LEU A 922 -6.26 -9.48 25.73
N GLY A 923 -5.30 -9.99 24.94
CA GLY A 923 -4.47 -11.14 25.29
C GLY A 923 -3.59 -10.91 26.52
N ALA A 924 -3.24 -9.65 26.83
CA ALA A 924 -2.53 -9.31 28.08
C ALA A 924 -3.38 -9.63 29.32
N HIS A 925 -4.70 -9.46 29.23
CA HIS A 925 -5.62 -9.77 30.32
C HIS A 925 -6.00 -11.25 30.38
N ALA A 926 -5.92 -11.97 29.26
CA ALA A 926 -5.97 -13.43 29.27
C ALA A 926 -4.74 -14.05 29.94
N ALA A 927 -3.55 -13.44 29.75
CA ALA A 927 -2.34 -13.81 30.47
C ALA A 927 -2.46 -13.55 31.99
N GLY A 928 -3.01 -12.39 32.38
CA GLY A 928 -3.30 -12.07 33.79
C GLY A 928 -4.26 -13.07 34.45
N GLU A 929 -5.42 -13.36 33.84
CA GLU A 929 -6.36 -14.36 34.34
C GLU A 929 -5.74 -15.76 34.43
N ALA A 930 -4.85 -16.13 33.49
CA ALA A 930 -4.12 -17.39 33.56
C ALA A 930 -3.18 -17.45 34.76
N GLY A 931 -2.35 -16.42 34.96
CA GLY A 931 -1.44 -16.31 36.11
C GLY A 931 -2.17 -16.27 37.46
N ARG A 932 -3.25 -15.49 37.54
CA ARG A 932 -4.16 -15.39 38.70
C ARG A 932 -4.79 -16.75 39.07
N ARG A 933 -5.06 -17.61 38.08
CA ARG A 933 -5.55 -18.99 38.30
C ARG A 933 -4.45 -19.98 38.64
N ARG A 934 -3.25 -19.77 38.10
CA ARG A 934 -2.10 -20.67 38.20
C ARG A 934 -0.91 -19.99 38.90
N PRO A 935 -0.95 -19.76 40.24
CA PRO A 935 0.17 -19.18 40.97
C PRO A 935 1.50 -19.89 40.69
N GLY A 936 2.56 -19.09 40.51
CA GLY A 936 3.91 -19.53 40.18
C GLY A 936 4.28 -19.47 38.69
N ILE A 937 3.52 -18.77 37.83
CA ILE A 937 3.97 -18.46 36.46
C ILE A 937 5.26 -17.63 36.53
N GLY A 938 6.29 -18.04 35.79
CA GLY A 938 7.62 -17.43 35.85
C GLY A 938 7.72 -16.01 35.27
N ARG A 939 6.91 -15.69 34.24
CA ARG A 939 6.83 -14.34 33.65
C ARG A 939 5.52 -14.10 32.91
N ILE A 940 4.99 -12.87 32.97
CA ILE A 940 4.02 -12.36 32.01
C ILE A 940 4.57 -11.09 31.34
N THR A 941 4.43 -10.97 30.01
CA THR A 941 4.68 -9.70 29.30
C THR A 941 3.38 -9.14 28.73
N GLY A 942 3.04 -7.90 29.10
CA GLY A 942 1.88 -7.18 28.59
C GLY A 942 2.26 -6.24 27.44
N LEU A 943 1.85 -6.57 26.22
CA LEU A 943 2.10 -5.78 25.01
C LEU A 943 0.89 -4.87 24.74
N ASP A 944 1.02 -3.61 25.12
CA ASP A 944 -0.03 -2.57 25.13
C ASP A 944 -1.41 -3.07 25.63
N PRO A 945 -1.52 -3.43 26.93
CA PRO A 945 -2.75 -4.00 27.52
C PRO A 945 -3.94 -3.05 27.36
N ALA A 946 -5.15 -3.58 27.13
CA ALA A 946 -6.28 -2.79 26.62
C ALA A 946 -6.94 -1.86 27.69
N GLN A 947 -7.13 -0.59 27.35
CA GLN A 947 -7.66 0.45 28.24
C GLN A 947 -9.15 0.27 28.60
N PRO A 948 -10.09 0.07 27.65
CA PRO A 948 -11.52 0.00 27.97
C PRO A 948 -11.85 -1.29 28.73
N TYR A 949 -12.87 -1.28 29.60
CA TYR A 949 -13.28 -2.44 30.43
C TYR A 949 -12.23 -3.01 31.41
N PHE A 950 -10.98 -2.51 31.44
CA PHE A 950 -9.93 -2.97 32.37
C PHE A 950 -9.23 -1.84 33.15
N GLN A 951 -9.07 -0.64 32.58
CA GLN A 951 -8.49 0.48 33.35
C GLN A 951 -9.42 0.91 34.50
N GLY A 952 -8.91 0.91 35.73
CA GLY A 952 -9.66 1.25 36.94
C GLY A 952 -10.35 0.06 37.63
N THR A 953 -10.33 -1.14 37.04
CA THR A 953 -10.92 -2.33 37.68
C THR A 953 -10.02 -2.91 38.79
N PRO A 954 -10.58 -3.70 39.74
CA PRO A 954 -9.80 -4.48 40.69
C PRO A 954 -8.81 -5.43 40.01
N ILE A 955 -7.74 -5.79 40.73
CA ILE A 955 -6.65 -6.63 40.19
C ILE A 955 -7.15 -7.95 39.58
N GLU A 956 -8.18 -8.55 40.16
CA GLU A 956 -8.75 -9.82 39.70
C GLU A 956 -9.34 -9.80 38.28
N VAL A 957 -9.63 -8.61 37.71
CA VAL A 957 -10.30 -8.43 36.42
C VAL A 957 -9.32 -8.14 35.28
N ARG A 958 -8.10 -7.71 35.58
CA ARG A 958 -7.10 -7.19 34.62
C ARG A 958 -5.76 -7.90 34.81
N LEU A 959 -4.75 -7.46 34.06
CA LEU A 959 -3.35 -7.81 34.34
C LEU A 959 -2.84 -6.94 35.49
N ASP A 960 -2.16 -7.55 36.45
CA ASP A 960 -1.41 -6.87 37.51
C ASP A 960 -0.08 -7.61 37.78
N LYS A 961 0.84 -6.98 38.51
CA LYS A 961 2.14 -7.58 38.86
C LYS A 961 2.02 -8.79 39.78
N SER A 962 0.87 -9.01 40.43
CA SER A 962 0.57 -10.20 41.22
C SER A 962 0.51 -11.50 40.41
N ASP A 963 0.34 -11.42 39.09
CA ASP A 963 -0.11 -12.57 38.30
C ASP A 963 1.04 -13.51 37.89
N ALA A 964 2.31 -13.08 38.07
CA ALA A 964 3.50 -13.89 37.83
C ALA A 964 4.70 -13.41 38.67
N ASP A 965 5.71 -14.26 38.84
CA ASP A 965 6.98 -13.96 39.54
C ASP A 965 7.72 -12.74 38.97
N PHE A 966 7.44 -12.40 37.71
CA PHE A 966 7.88 -11.16 37.05
C PHE A 966 6.84 -10.73 36.01
N VAL A 967 6.60 -9.42 35.91
CA VAL A 967 5.63 -8.85 34.96
C VAL A 967 6.23 -7.60 34.33
N ASP A 968 6.35 -7.56 33.00
CA ASP A 968 6.88 -6.41 32.25
C ASP A 968 5.88 -5.92 31.19
N ILE A 969 5.66 -4.60 31.12
CA ILE A 969 4.65 -3.98 30.25
C ILE A 969 5.32 -3.07 29.21
N ILE A 970 4.81 -3.09 27.97
CA ILE A 970 5.22 -2.16 26.90
C ILE A 970 4.00 -1.36 26.46
N HIS A 971 3.98 -0.07 26.81
CA HIS A 971 2.92 0.88 26.45
C HIS A 971 3.24 1.58 25.11
N THR A 972 2.35 1.54 24.13
CA THR A 972 2.53 2.18 22.81
C THR A 972 1.32 2.96 22.30
N ASP A 973 0.13 2.80 22.88
CA ASP A 973 -1.06 3.59 22.55
C ASP A 973 -1.79 4.10 23.81
N SER A 974 -1.02 4.47 24.85
CA SER A 974 -1.53 4.72 26.20
C SER A 974 -2.24 6.07 26.41
N ALA A 975 -2.59 6.76 25.32
CA ALA A 975 -3.36 7.99 25.34
C ALA A 975 -4.83 7.71 25.76
N PRO A 976 -5.55 8.67 26.38
CA PRO A 976 -6.93 8.44 26.80
C PRO A 976 -7.85 8.04 25.63
N THR A 977 -8.56 6.91 25.75
CA THR A 977 -9.46 6.42 24.69
C THR A 977 -10.48 7.49 24.26
N ILE A 978 -10.96 8.30 25.20
CA ILE A 978 -11.73 9.52 24.93
C ILE A 978 -10.91 10.75 25.34
N PRO A 979 -10.65 11.73 24.45
CA PRO A 979 -11.11 11.80 23.06
C PRO A 979 -10.05 11.36 22.02
N ASN A 980 -8.92 10.78 22.45
CA ASN A 980 -7.73 10.61 21.61
C ASN A 980 -7.66 9.25 20.88
N LEU A 981 -8.60 8.32 21.16
CA LEU A 981 -8.61 6.96 20.60
C LEU A 981 -7.31 6.16 20.85
N GLY A 982 -6.69 6.34 22.01
CA GLY A 982 -5.66 5.41 22.48
C GLY A 982 -6.27 4.15 23.09
N PHE A 983 -5.73 2.99 22.76
CA PHE A 983 -6.23 1.68 23.19
C PHE A 983 -5.44 1.04 24.34
N GLY A 984 -4.27 1.60 24.73
CA GLY A 984 -3.43 1.07 25.81
C GLY A 984 -3.75 1.64 27.20
N ILE A 985 -3.59 0.84 28.26
CA ILE A 985 -3.67 1.30 29.67
C ILE A 985 -2.58 2.35 29.93
N THR A 986 -2.94 3.44 30.61
CA THR A 986 -2.03 4.56 30.97
C THR A 986 -1.23 4.36 32.27
N PRO A 987 -1.80 3.91 33.42
CA PRO A 987 -1.02 3.63 34.62
C PRO A 987 -0.06 2.45 34.41
N ALA A 988 1.01 2.45 35.21
CA ALA A 988 1.88 1.29 35.34
C ALA A 988 1.13 0.17 36.07
N ILE A 989 1.27 -1.07 35.60
CA ILE A 989 0.61 -2.27 36.16
C ILE A 989 1.56 -3.46 36.33
N GLY A 990 2.80 -3.39 35.83
CA GLY A 990 3.81 -4.44 35.96
C GLY A 990 4.71 -4.29 37.19
N HIS A 991 5.77 -5.08 37.23
CA HIS A 991 6.95 -4.79 38.04
C HIS A 991 7.78 -3.67 37.39
N ILE A 992 7.88 -3.70 36.05
CA ILE A 992 8.46 -2.63 35.25
C ILE A 992 7.60 -2.32 34.03
N ASP A 993 7.52 -1.03 33.67
CA ASP A 993 6.57 -0.51 32.69
C ASP A 993 7.30 0.44 31.73
N PHE A 994 7.48 0.00 30.48
CA PHE A 994 8.21 0.71 29.44
C PHE A 994 7.26 1.60 28.61
N TYR A 995 7.65 2.85 28.43
CA TYR A 995 6.94 3.87 27.65
C TYR A 995 7.84 4.37 26.49
N PRO A 996 8.15 3.53 25.48
CA PRO A 996 8.91 3.93 24.30
C PRO A 996 8.26 5.13 23.61
N ASN A 997 9.06 6.13 23.25
CA ASN A 997 8.64 7.40 22.66
C ASN A 997 7.60 8.17 23.50
N GLY A 998 7.53 7.88 24.81
CA GLY A 998 6.55 8.44 25.74
C GLY A 998 5.28 7.60 25.91
N GLY A 999 5.09 6.54 25.12
CA GLY A 999 3.98 5.59 25.25
C GLY A 999 2.65 5.98 24.57
N GLU A 1000 2.50 7.22 24.09
CA GLU A 1000 1.23 7.71 23.49
C GLU A 1000 1.22 7.80 21.96
N GLN A 1001 2.35 8.13 21.31
CA GLN A 1001 2.42 8.23 19.86
C GLN A 1001 3.76 7.72 19.35
N MET A 1002 3.72 6.66 18.55
CA MET A 1002 4.92 6.03 18.03
C MET A 1002 5.39 6.71 16.73
N PRO A 1003 6.71 6.89 16.53
CA PRO A 1003 7.26 7.34 15.25
C PRO A 1003 6.76 6.49 14.09
N GLY A 1004 6.54 7.10 12.93
CA GLY A 1004 5.95 6.45 11.75
C GLY A 1004 4.43 6.20 11.81
N CYS A 1005 3.76 6.38 12.95
CA CYS A 1005 2.31 6.21 13.06
C CYS A 1005 1.53 7.52 12.86
N GLY A 1006 0.45 7.44 12.07
CA GLY A 1006 -0.54 8.51 11.94
C GLY A 1006 -1.37 8.69 13.22
N LYS A 1007 -1.94 9.90 13.42
CA LYS A 1007 -2.83 10.17 14.55
C LYS A 1007 -4.26 9.73 14.25
N ASN A 1008 -4.90 9.09 15.22
CA ASN A 1008 -6.36 8.92 15.22
C ASN A 1008 -7.09 10.28 15.26
N PRO A 1009 -8.27 10.40 14.63
CA PRO A 1009 -9.07 11.62 14.67
C PRO A 1009 -9.70 11.81 16.06
N ILE A 1010 -9.57 13.01 16.62
CA ILE A 1010 -10.10 13.34 17.96
C ILE A 1010 -11.63 13.23 17.96
N SER A 1011 -12.20 12.37 18.80
CA SER A 1011 -13.65 12.13 18.90
C SER A 1011 -14.14 12.06 20.34
N GLN A 1012 -15.25 12.75 20.62
CA GLN A 1012 -15.96 12.67 21.92
C GLN A 1012 -16.88 11.44 22.02
N ILE A 1013 -17.02 10.65 20.95
CA ILE A 1013 -17.83 9.44 20.89
C ILE A 1013 -16.99 8.34 20.23
N VAL A 1014 -16.77 7.24 20.95
CA VAL A 1014 -15.98 6.10 20.49
C VAL A 1014 -16.89 4.89 20.36
N ASP A 1015 -16.94 4.32 19.16
CA ASP A 1015 -17.66 3.09 18.87
C ASP A 1015 -16.68 1.91 18.98
N LEU A 1016 -16.51 1.42 20.22
CA LEU A 1016 -15.57 0.34 20.53
C LEU A 1016 -15.94 -0.96 19.84
N ASP A 1017 -17.24 -1.29 19.78
CA ASP A 1017 -17.71 -2.47 19.06
C ASP A 1017 -17.45 -2.31 17.55
N GLY A 1018 -17.75 -1.15 16.96
CA GLY A 1018 -17.48 -0.88 15.55
C GLY A 1018 -16.00 -0.91 15.16
N ILE A 1019 -15.09 -0.39 16.00
CA ILE A 1019 -13.64 -0.49 15.79
C ILE A 1019 -13.18 -1.95 15.91
N TRP A 1020 -13.63 -2.66 16.95
CA TRP A 1020 -13.18 -4.02 17.26
C TRP A 1020 -13.71 -5.08 16.28
N GLU A 1021 -14.93 -4.90 15.76
CA GLU A 1021 -15.51 -5.71 14.68
C GLU A 1021 -14.96 -5.33 13.29
N GLY A 1022 -14.12 -4.29 13.18
CA GLY A 1022 -13.50 -3.85 11.93
C GLY A 1022 -14.46 -3.11 10.98
N THR A 1023 -15.54 -2.52 11.51
CA THR A 1023 -16.55 -1.77 10.75
C THR A 1023 -16.36 -0.24 10.81
N ARG A 1024 -15.38 0.25 11.57
CA ARG A 1024 -14.92 1.65 11.56
C ARG A 1024 -13.40 1.77 11.41
N ASP A 1025 -12.97 2.84 10.76
CA ASP A 1025 -11.56 3.19 10.61
C ASP A 1025 -10.91 3.48 11.97
N PHE A 1026 -9.81 2.76 12.26
CA PHE A 1026 -8.96 2.96 13.42
C PHE A 1026 -7.49 2.82 13.00
N VAL A 1027 -6.64 3.78 13.35
CA VAL A 1027 -5.21 3.75 13.03
C VAL A 1027 -4.49 2.91 14.09
N ALA A 1028 -4.63 1.58 14.00
CA ALA A 1028 -4.09 0.63 14.97
C ALA A 1028 -2.56 0.66 15.11
N CYS A 1029 -1.84 1.36 14.22
CA CYS A 1029 -0.39 1.46 14.18
C CYS A 1029 0.28 1.62 15.57
N ASN A 1030 -0.17 2.55 16.41
CA ASN A 1030 0.33 2.71 17.77
C ASN A 1030 0.15 1.43 18.60
N HIS A 1031 -1.06 0.88 18.65
CA HIS A 1031 -1.42 -0.31 19.44
C HIS A 1031 -0.67 -1.58 18.98
N LEU A 1032 -0.32 -1.66 17.70
CA LEU A 1032 0.45 -2.76 17.09
C LEU A 1032 1.98 -2.63 17.29
N ARG A 1033 2.49 -1.48 17.75
CA ARG A 1033 3.95 -1.27 17.88
C ARG A 1033 4.58 -2.07 19.03
N SER A 1034 3.84 -2.34 20.11
CA SER A 1034 4.33 -3.07 21.27
C SER A 1034 4.89 -4.46 20.91
N TYR A 1035 4.16 -5.28 20.15
CA TYR A 1035 4.68 -6.57 19.70
C TYR A 1035 5.75 -6.44 18.61
N LYS A 1036 5.76 -5.36 17.81
CA LYS A 1036 6.81 -5.11 16.81
C LYS A 1036 8.15 -4.77 17.47
N TYR A 1037 8.14 -3.94 18.51
CA TYR A 1037 9.33 -3.69 19.33
C TYR A 1037 9.76 -4.94 20.11
N TYR A 1038 8.83 -5.70 20.70
CA TYR A 1038 9.17 -6.96 21.36
C TYR A 1038 9.81 -7.94 20.37
N SER A 1039 9.24 -8.10 19.17
CA SER A 1039 9.73 -9.01 18.13
C SER A 1039 11.15 -8.66 17.65
N ASP A 1040 11.50 -7.38 17.51
CA ASP A 1040 12.87 -6.94 17.22
C ASP A 1040 13.80 -7.07 18.45
N SER A 1041 13.31 -6.83 19.68
CA SER A 1041 14.12 -6.96 20.91
C SER A 1041 14.69 -8.37 21.15
N ILE A 1042 14.12 -9.41 20.53
CA ILE A 1042 14.65 -10.78 20.52
C ILE A 1042 16.05 -10.81 19.86
N LEU A 1043 16.21 -10.06 18.77
CA LEU A 1043 17.42 -10.04 17.93
C LEU A 1043 18.42 -8.95 18.36
N TYR A 1044 17.93 -7.87 18.98
CA TYR A 1044 18.75 -6.72 19.44
C TYR A 1044 18.77 -6.64 20.97
N PRO A 1045 19.64 -7.42 21.66
CA PRO A 1045 19.63 -7.58 23.12
C PRO A 1045 20.05 -6.33 23.91
N ASP A 1046 20.61 -5.32 23.24
CA ASP A 1046 21.12 -4.04 23.75
C ASP A 1046 20.40 -2.82 23.15
N GLY A 1047 19.56 -3.02 22.12
CA GLY A 1047 19.04 -1.95 21.26
C GLY A 1047 17.77 -1.25 21.78
N PHE A 1048 17.24 -1.64 22.95
CA PHE A 1048 16.00 -1.11 23.51
C PHE A 1048 16.15 -0.76 25.00
N LEU A 1049 17.24 -0.08 25.34
CA LEU A 1049 17.62 0.20 26.71
C LEU A 1049 16.69 1.24 27.38
N GLY A 1050 15.98 0.85 28.45
CA GLY A 1050 14.99 1.67 29.13
C GLY A 1050 15.54 2.42 30.35
N TYR A 1051 15.42 3.75 30.35
CA TYR A 1051 15.95 4.62 31.39
C TYR A 1051 14.88 4.93 32.44
N ALA A 1052 15.16 4.64 33.72
CA ALA A 1052 14.24 4.92 34.82
C ALA A 1052 14.04 6.42 35.01
N CYS A 1053 12.81 6.90 34.87
CA CYS A 1053 12.53 8.34 34.88
C CYS A 1053 11.11 8.68 35.34
N ALA A 1054 10.94 9.85 35.94
CA ALA A 1054 9.63 10.30 36.46
C ALA A 1054 8.67 10.79 35.35
N SER A 1055 9.18 11.21 34.19
CA SER A 1055 8.39 11.55 33.01
C SER A 1055 9.21 11.50 31.72
N TYR A 1056 8.52 11.43 30.58
CA TYR A 1056 9.16 11.47 29.26
C TYR A 1056 9.89 12.79 28.98
N ASP A 1057 9.38 13.93 29.47
CA ASP A 1057 10.04 15.24 29.32
C ASP A 1057 11.40 15.29 30.02
N LEU A 1058 11.51 14.66 31.21
CA LEU A 1058 12.78 14.54 31.95
C LEU A 1058 13.76 13.58 31.27
N PHE A 1059 13.27 12.53 30.61
CA PHE A 1059 14.08 11.66 29.77
C PHE A 1059 14.58 12.39 28.50
N GLN A 1060 13.71 13.14 27.83
CA GLN A 1060 14.02 13.93 26.63
C GLN A 1060 15.03 15.06 26.90
N SER A 1061 14.90 15.74 28.05
CA SER A 1061 15.91 16.71 28.54
C SER A 1061 17.17 16.05 29.13
N GLY A 1062 17.18 14.72 29.28
CA GLY A 1062 18.34 13.93 29.70
C GLY A 1062 18.65 14.01 31.20
N ASN A 1063 17.67 14.34 32.04
CA ASN A 1063 17.78 14.29 33.49
C ASN A 1063 17.85 12.85 34.06
N CYS A 1064 17.62 11.85 33.21
CA CYS A 1064 17.62 10.41 33.52
C CYS A 1064 18.63 9.66 32.64
N PHE A 1065 19.84 10.22 32.50
CA PHE A 1065 20.94 9.69 31.69
C PHE A 1065 22.27 9.94 32.42
N PRO A 1066 23.26 9.01 32.37
CA PRO A 1066 23.23 7.70 31.71
C PRO A 1066 22.45 6.68 32.55
N CYS A 1067 22.60 5.39 32.25
CA CYS A 1067 22.19 4.32 33.17
C CYS A 1067 22.98 4.38 34.49
N PRO A 1068 22.39 3.92 35.61
CA PRO A 1068 23.07 3.84 36.90
C PRO A 1068 24.11 2.69 36.92
N GLU A 1069 24.88 2.56 38.00
CA GLU A 1069 25.93 1.52 38.11
C GLU A 1069 25.36 0.08 38.04
N GLU A 1070 24.13 -0.13 38.48
CA GLU A 1070 23.40 -1.39 38.31
C GLU A 1070 22.88 -1.64 36.87
N GLY A 1071 23.07 -0.69 35.95
CA GLY A 1071 22.63 -0.74 34.55
C GLY A 1071 21.13 -0.49 34.34
N CYS A 1072 20.71 -0.45 33.08
CA CYS A 1072 19.30 -0.33 32.69
C CYS A 1072 18.72 -1.66 32.18
N PRO A 1073 17.43 -1.94 32.41
CA PRO A 1073 16.73 -3.05 31.74
C PRO A 1073 16.54 -2.77 30.25
N ASN A 1074 16.66 -3.81 29.42
CA ASN A 1074 16.25 -3.75 28.02
C ASN A 1074 14.76 -4.09 27.91
N MET A 1075 14.02 -3.32 27.11
CA MET A 1075 12.60 -3.54 26.83
C MET A 1075 12.38 -4.83 26.03
N GLY A 1076 11.34 -5.58 26.37
CA GLY A 1076 10.95 -6.78 25.66
C GLY A 1076 11.72 -8.02 26.10
N HIS A 1077 12.25 -8.80 25.17
CA HIS A 1077 12.61 -10.21 25.40
C HIS A 1077 13.54 -10.43 26.59
N TYR A 1078 14.52 -9.55 26.77
CA TYR A 1078 15.57 -9.66 27.79
C TYR A 1078 15.33 -8.84 29.06
N ALA A 1079 14.12 -8.33 29.29
CA ALA A 1079 13.75 -7.56 30.48
C ALA A 1079 13.89 -8.36 31.79
N ASP A 1080 13.73 -9.68 31.73
CA ASP A 1080 13.83 -10.60 32.86
C ASP A 1080 15.23 -10.67 33.49
N LYS A 1081 16.29 -10.27 32.76
CA LYS A 1081 17.64 -10.04 33.31
C LYS A 1081 17.67 -9.06 34.49
N PHE A 1082 16.61 -8.25 34.66
CA PHE A 1082 16.50 -7.24 35.71
C PHE A 1082 15.42 -7.56 36.77
N LYS A 1083 14.71 -8.70 36.66
CA LYS A 1083 13.59 -9.05 37.55
C LYS A 1083 13.93 -8.96 39.05
N ASP A 1084 15.15 -9.34 39.42
CA ASP A 1084 15.57 -9.39 40.82
C ASP A 1084 15.82 -8.01 41.45
N LYS A 1085 15.87 -6.93 40.65
CA LYS A 1085 16.07 -5.54 41.12
C LYS A 1085 14.77 -4.80 41.40
N PHE A 1086 13.63 -5.26 40.86
CA PHE A 1086 12.37 -4.51 40.84
C PHE A 1086 11.21 -5.37 41.39
N LYS A 1087 11.17 -5.56 42.71
CA LYS A 1087 10.23 -6.51 43.37
C LYS A 1087 9.00 -5.90 44.05
N ASN A 1088 9.02 -4.61 44.39
CA ASN A 1088 7.95 -3.98 45.18
C ASN A 1088 7.27 -2.79 44.47
N ASP A 1089 8.06 -1.92 43.84
CA ASP A 1089 7.59 -0.67 43.24
C ASP A 1089 7.21 -0.82 41.76
N PHE A 1090 6.37 0.10 41.25
CA PHE A 1090 6.06 0.21 39.83
C PHE A 1090 7.10 1.14 39.16
N VAL A 1091 7.97 0.61 38.31
CA VAL A 1091 9.09 1.39 37.75
C VAL A 1091 8.81 1.80 36.30
N LYS A 1092 8.67 3.11 36.07
CA LYS A 1092 8.51 3.68 34.73
C LYS A 1092 9.85 3.86 34.01
N LEU A 1093 9.94 3.31 32.81
CA LEU A 1093 11.14 3.27 31.98
C LEU A 1093 10.86 3.95 30.64
N TYR A 1094 11.74 4.84 30.19
CA TYR A 1094 11.60 5.60 28.95
C TYR A 1094 12.77 5.37 28.01
N LEU A 1095 12.48 5.31 26.71
CA LEU A 1095 13.43 5.16 25.60
C LEU A 1095 12.82 5.74 24.32
N ASN A 1096 13.59 5.83 23.24
CA ASN A 1096 13.10 6.17 21.89
C ASN A 1096 13.35 4.99 20.93
N THR A 1097 12.62 4.94 19.81
CA THR A 1097 12.76 3.90 18.77
C THR A 1097 12.74 4.50 17.36
N GLY A 1098 13.19 3.74 16.36
CA GLY A 1098 13.01 4.10 14.94
C GLY A 1098 11.53 4.23 14.51
N GLU A 1099 11.31 4.89 13.36
CA GLU A 1099 9.98 5.04 12.73
C GLU A 1099 9.61 3.90 11.77
N ALA A 1100 10.62 3.21 11.26
CA ALA A 1100 10.51 2.03 10.42
C ALA A 1100 11.38 0.92 11.01
N ARG A 1101 11.19 -0.31 10.52
CA ARG A 1101 12.00 -1.46 10.91
C ARG A 1101 13.41 -1.34 10.27
N ASP A 1102 14.50 -1.68 10.95
CA ASP A 1102 14.60 -2.18 12.33
C ASP A 1102 14.52 -1.04 13.36
N PHE A 1103 13.84 -1.29 14.49
CA PHE A 1103 13.49 -0.24 15.46
C PHE A 1103 14.52 0.16 16.55
N PRO A 1104 15.63 -0.55 16.83
CA PRO A 1104 16.47 -0.25 18.00
C PRO A 1104 17.20 1.10 17.85
N LEU A 1105 17.46 1.77 18.98
CA LEU A 1105 18.27 3.00 19.02
C LEU A 1105 19.19 3.02 20.24
N TRP A 1106 20.42 3.47 20.03
CA TRP A 1106 21.45 3.62 21.07
C TRP A 1106 21.60 5.09 21.47
N ARG A 1107 21.40 5.40 22.76
CA ARG A 1107 21.37 6.79 23.28
C ARG A 1107 22.77 7.26 23.68
N TYR A 1108 23.16 8.44 23.19
CA TYR A 1108 24.43 9.11 23.51
C TYR A 1108 24.18 10.56 23.90
N LYS A 1109 25.02 11.08 24.79
CA LYS A 1109 25.07 12.51 25.16
C LYS A 1109 26.31 13.13 24.54
N ILE A 1110 26.12 14.14 23.70
CA ILE A 1110 27.19 14.84 22.99
C ILE A 1110 27.27 16.27 23.55
N THR A 1111 28.44 16.68 24.07
CA THR A 1111 28.70 18.10 24.32
C THR A 1111 29.85 18.63 23.46
N VAL A 1112 29.62 19.79 22.84
CA VAL A 1112 30.48 20.45 21.86
C VAL A 1112 30.90 21.81 22.40
N THR A 1113 32.19 22.03 22.57
CA THR A 1113 32.78 23.33 22.91
C THR A 1113 33.32 23.96 21.63
N LEU A 1114 32.84 25.14 21.26
CA LEU A 1114 33.20 25.76 19.97
C LEU A 1114 34.56 26.47 19.97
N SER A 1115 35.27 26.41 18.84
CA SER A 1115 36.43 27.24 18.51
C SER A 1115 36.09 28.25 17.41
N GLY A 1116 36.65 29.47 17.46
CA GLY A 1116 36.37 30.50 16.47
C GLY A 1116 36.92 31.87 16.82
N LYS A 1117 36.59 32.88 16.00
CA LYS A 1117 36.90 34.30 16.26
C LYS A 1117 35.66 35.21 16.25
N SER A 1118 34.54 34.72 15.75
CA SER A 1118 33.31 35.48 15.57
C SER A 1118 32.12 34.61 15.95
N LYS A 1119 31.11 35.22 16.59
CA LYS A 1119 29.78 34.60 16.69
C LYS A 1119 29.15 34.48 15.29
N VAL A 1120 28.47 33.38 15.03
CA VAL A 1120 27.71 33.14 13.79
C VAL A 1120 26.27 32.73 14.12
N ARG A 1121 25.41 32.61 13.11
CA ARG A 1121 24.06 32.07 13.26
C ARG A 1121 23.84 30.95 12.26
N GLY A 1122 23.36 29.81 12.75
CA GLY A 1122 23.36 28.55 12.02
C GLY A 1122 23.10 27.37 12.93
N TYR A 1123 23.47 26.17 12.49
CA TYR A 1123 23.34 24.93 13.26
C TYR A 1123 24.65 24.15 13.32
N ILE A 1124 24.73 23.20 14.26
CA ILE A 1124 25.85 22.29 14.47
C ILE A 1124 25.36 20.86 14.30
N ASN A 1125 26.07 20.09 13.48
CA ASN A 1125 25.89 18.64 13.35
C ASN A 1125 27.13 17.89 13.86
N VAL A 1126 26.93 16.73 14.46
CA VAL A 1126 27.99 15.79 14.84
C VAL A 1126 27.68 14.38 14.33
N ALA A 1127 28.70 13.64 13.88
CA ALA A 1127 28.62 12.22 13.59
C ALA A 1127 29.70 11.44 14.34
N LEU A 1128 29.32 10.31 14.94
CA LEU A 1128 30.20 9.42 15.71
C LEU A 1128 30.77 8.33 14.80
N TYR A 1129 32.00 7.91 15.05
CA TYR A 1129 32.66 6.79 14.38
C TYR A 1129 33.36 5.93 15.44
N GLY A 1130 33.14 4.62 15.43
CA GLY A 1130 33.74 3.70 16.39
C GLY A 1130 34.32 2.44 15.77
N SER A 1131 34.37 1.37 16.54
CA SER A 1131 34.81 0.03 16.10
C SER A 1131 33.85 -0.59 15.10
N ASP A 1132 32.55 -0.47 15.35
CA ASP A 1132 31.51 -1.30 14.71
C ASP A 1132 30.67 -0.52 13.68
N GLY A 1133 30.93 0.78 13.50
CA GLY A 1133 30.31 1.57 12.45
C GLY A 1133 30.48 3.08 12.62
N ASN A 1134 29.59 3.83 11.97
CA ASN A 1134 29.42 5.26 12.17
C ASN A 1134 27.94 5.68 12.09
N THR A 1135 27.58 6.73 12.81
CA THR A 1135 26.22 7.28 12.79
C THR A 1135 25.99 8.13 11.54
N LYS A 1136 24.72 8.50 11.29
CA LYS A 1136 24.38 9.70 10.52
C LYS A 1136 24.79 10.98 11.26
N GLN A 1137 24.57 12.14 10.65
CA GLN A 1137 24.75 13.44 11.30
C GLN A 1137 23.56 13.80 12.19
N TYR A 1138 23.82 14.20 13.44
CA TYR A 1138 22.84 14.66 14.41
C TYR A 1138 23.02 16.13 14.75
N GLN A 1139 21.93 16.90 14.72
CA GLN A 1139 21.97 18.32 15.06
C GLN A 1139 22.03 18.52 16.58
N VAL A 1140 23.15 19.06 17.08
CA VAL A 1140 23.37 19.35 18.51
C VAL A 1140 22.67 20.64 18.94
N THR A 1141 22.61 21.65 18.06
CA THR A 1141 21.97 22.93 18.35
C THR A 1141 21.72 23.74 17.08
N THR A 1142 20.78 24.68 17.15
CA THR A 1142 20.52 25.69 16.12
C THR A 1142 20.26 27.05 16.77
N GLY A 1143 20.73 28.13 16.15
CA GLY A 1143 20.60 29.49 16.68
C GLY A 1143 21.90 30.28 16.61
N THR A 1144 22.27 30.96 17.70
CA THR A 1144 23.50 31.77 17.76
C THR A 1144 24.64 30.93 18.31
N LEU A 1145 25.61 30.64 17.44
CA LEU A 1145 26.80 29.85 17.74
C LEU A 1145 27.92 30.83 18.15
N LYS A 1146 28.46 30.67 19.37
CA LYS A 1146 29.53 31.51 19.91
C LYS A 1146 30.79 30.66 20.13
N PRO A 1147 32.00 31.12 19.75
CA PRO A 1147 33.24 30.53 20.24
C PRO A 1147 33.25 30.42 21.77
N ASP A 1148 33.96 29.43 22.28
CA ASP A 1148 34.19 29.13 23.71
C ASP A 1148 32.91 28.72 24.51
N ASN A 1149 31.75 28.66 23.85
CA ASN A 1149 30.48 28.27 24.49
C ASN A 1149 30.24 26.74 24.49
N THR A 1150 29.74 26.27 25.64
CA THR A 1150 29.11 24.96 25.92
C THR A 1150 27.83 24.67 25.09
N TYR A 1151 27.72 23.62 24.27
CA TYR A 1151 26.43 23.13 23.75
C TYR A 1151 26.29 21.62 23.97
N THR A 1152 25.15 21.16 24.50
CA THR A 1152 24.89 19.73 24.79
C THR A 1152 23.59 19.28 24.15
N ALA A 1153 23.57 18.06 23.61
CA ALA A 1153 22.39 17.38 23.11
C ALA A 1153 22.42 15.88 23.44
N TYR A 1154 21.25 15.28 23.53
CA TYR A 1154 21.06 13.83 23.57
C TYR A 1154 20.63 13.36 22.19
N ILE A 1155 21.21 12.27 21.71
CA ILE A 1155 20.91 11.67 20.42
C ILE A 1155 20.57 10.20 20.60
N ASP A 1156 19.68 9.70 19.76
CA ASP A 1156 19.33 8.28 19.67
C ASP A 1156 19.73 7.81 18.26
N ALA A 1157 20.73 6.92 18.18
CA ALA A 1157 21.40 6.52 16.95
C ALA A 1157 20.93 5.15 16.46
N GLU A 1158 20.81 4.95 15.13
CA GLU A 1158 20.37 3.69 14.52
C GLU A 1158 21.44 2.59 14.52
N VAL A 1159 22.63 2.86 15.06
CA VAL A 1159 23.79 1.96 15.03
C VAL A 1159 24.55 2.08 16.35
N ASN A 1160 24.78 0.94 17.01
CA ASN A 1160 25.80 0.85 18.06
C ASN A 1160 27.18 1.01 17.41
N VAL A 1161 27.88 2.11 17.68
CA VAL A 1161 29.23 2.33 17.11
C VAL A 1161 30.34 1.62 17.89
N GLY A 1162 30.03 1.00 19.04
CA GLY A 1162 31.02 0.38 19.92
C GLY A 1162 31.98 1.39 20.56
N GLU A 1163 33.28 1.12 20.52
CA GLU A 1163 34.29 2.05 21.05
C GLU A 1163 34.47 3.24 20.10
N VAL A 1164 34.08 4.45 20.56
CA VAL A 1164 34.15 5.67 19.76
C VAL A 1164 35.62 6.07 19.53
N THR A 1165 36.08 6.02 18.28
CA THR A 1165 37.48 6.25 17.90
C THR A 1165 37.74 7.69 17.41
N LYS A 1166 36.72 8.36 16.87
CA LYS A 1166 36.78 9.72 16.34
C LYS A 1166 35.37 10.29 16.17
N VAL A 1167 35.27 11.61 16.07
CA VAL A 1167 34.01 12.29 15.74
C VAL A 1167 34.21 13.30 14.62
N LYS A 1168 33.15 13.59 13.88
CA LYS A 1168 33.14 14.66 12.87
C LYS A 1168 32.16 15.76 13.26
N PHE A 1169 32.64 16.99 13.25
CA PHE A 1169 31.87 18.21 13.43
C PHE A 1169 31.57 18.84 12.08
N LEU A 1170 30.34 19.32 11.90
CA LEU A 1170 29.92 20.17 10.80
C LEU A 1170 29.15 21.36 11.37
N TRP A 1171 29.23 22.51 10.71
CA TRP A 1171 28.34 23.62 10.94
C TRP A 1171 27.97 24.26 9.60
N ASN A 1172 26.82 24.92 9.55
CA ASN A 1172 26.39 25.69 8.38
C ASN A 1172 25.64 26.95 8.84
N ASN A 1173 25.64 27.99 8.01
CA ASN A 1173 24.80 29.17 8.19
C ASN A 1173 23.40 28.92 7.59
N ASN A 1174 22.39 29.67 8.03
CA ASN A 1174 21.07 29.67 7.39
C ASN A 1174 20.86 30.89 6.48
N TRP A 1175 21.83 31.81 6.41
CA TRP A 1175 21.79 33.11 5.72
C TRP A 1175 23.17 33.50 5.20
N ILE A 1176 23.25 33.80 3.90
CA ILE A 1176 24.46 34.21 3.16
C ILE A 1176 25.29 35.23 3.97
N ASN A 1177 26.46 34.79 4.46
CA ASN A 1177 27.34 35.63 5.26
C ASN A 1177 28.60 36.03 4.47
N PRO A 1178 28.67 37.27 3.94
CA PRO A 1178 29.78 37.70 3.08
C PRO A 1178 31.14 37.82 3.80
N THR A 1179 31.19 37.63 5.12
CA THR A 1179 32.46 37.60 5.86
C THR A 1179 33.17 36.23 5.79
N PHE A 1180 32.54 35.21 5.20
CA PHE A 1180 33.04 33.83 5.13
C PHE A 1180 33.65 33.33 6.46
N PRO A 1181 32.89 33.40 7.57
CA PRO A 1181 33.43 33.11 8.89
C PRO A 1181 33.89 31.66 9.02
N LYS A 1182 34.71 31.41 10.03
CA LYS A 1182 35.14 30.06 10.39
C LYS A 1182 34.79 29.76 11.83
N LEU A 1183 34.31 28.54 12.04
CA LEU A 1183 33.95 27.94 13.32
C LEU A 1183 34.53 26.53 13.34
N GLY A 1184 34.79 25.99 14.52
CA GLY A 1184 35.17 24.59 14.71
C GLY A 1184 34.64 24.10 16.05
N ALA A 1185 34.90 22.84 16.38
CA ALA A 1185 34.87 22.38 17.75
C ALA A 1185 36.32 22.39 18.31
N ALA A 1186 36.51 22.99 19.48
CA ALA A 1186 37.72 22.86 20.28
C ALA A 1186 37.78 21.46 20.92
N THR A 1187 36.67 21.06 21.55
CA THR A 1187 36.46 19.72 22.09
C THR A 1187 35.05 19.23 21.79
N ILE A 1188 34.93 17.93 21.59
CA ILE A 1188 33.66 17.19 21.64
C ILE A 1188 33.83 16.07 22.66
N THR A 1189 32.83 15.91 23.52
CA THR A 1189 32.75 14.84 24.50
C THR A 1189 31.50 14.02 24.22
N VAL A 1190 31.63 12.69 24.26
CA VAL A 1190 30.59 11.71 23.94
C VAL A 1190 30.48 10.73 25.10
N GLU A 1191 29.33 10.70 25.74
CA GLU A 1191 29.03 9.83 26.87
C GLU A 1191 28.00 8.77 26.43
N VAL A 1192 28.30 7.49 26.68
CA VAL A 1192 27.48 6.35 26.23
C VAL A 1192 26.42 6.01 27.27
N GLY A 1193 25.16 5.91 26.85
CA GLY A 1193 24.04 5.75 27.77
C GLY A 1193 24.05 4.47 28.60
N GLU A 1194 24.48 3.35 28.05
CA GLU A 1194 24.52 2.06 28.75
C GLU A 1194 25.54 2.01 29.90
N THR A 1195 26.72 2.62 29.70
CA THR A 1195 27.90 2.40 30.54
C THR A 1195 28.40 3.66 31.25
N GLY A 1196 27.86 4.84 30.92
CA GLY A 1196 28.39 6.13 31.37
C GLY A 1196 29.80 6.43 30.87
N LYS A 1197 30.40 5.60 30.00
CA LYS A 1197 31.77 5.79 29.52
C LYS A 1197 31.87 7.06 28.68
N GLU A 1198 32.68 8.00 29.16
CA GLU A 1198 32.99 9.25 28.48
C GLU A 1198 34.19 9.08 27.53
N TYR A 1199 34.02 9.53 26.29
CA TYR A 1199 35.08 9.66 25.28
C TYR A 1199 35.25 11.13 24.91
N ARG A 1200 36.48 11.63 24.93
CA ARG A 1200 36.79 13.03 24.64
C ARG A 1200 37.67 13.15 23.39
N PHE A 1201 37.36 14.16 22.57
CA PHE A 1201 38.01 14.41 21.29
C PHE A 1201 38.36 15.88 21.13
N CYS A 1202 39.53 16.18 20.57
CA CYS A 1202 40.04 17.54 20.38
C CYS A 1202 40.13 17.89 18.89
N GLY A 1203 39.81 19.15 18.57
CA GLY A 1203 39.83 19.69 17.22
C GLY A 1203 40.88 20.77 17.03
N SER A 1204 41.78 20.60 16.06
CA SER A 1204 42.73 21.64 15.67
C SER A 1204 42.10 22.63 14.69
N GLY A 1205 42.21 23.92 14.99
CA GLY A 1205 41.78 24.99 14.09
C GLY A 1205 40.27 25.16 13.92
N THR A 1206 39.87 25.70 12.76
CA THR A 1206 38.48 26.04 12.41
C THR A 1206 38.22 25.84 10.92
N VAL A 1207 36.99 25.47 10.58
CA VAL A 1207 36.50 25.15 9.23
C VAL A 1207 35.50 26.19 8.74
N ARG A 1208 35.26 26.24 7.43
CA ARG A 1208 34.12 27.00 6.86
C ARG A 1208 32.82 26.22 7.08
N GLU A 1209 31.71 26.88 6.80
CA GLU A 1209 30.41 26.22 6.59
C GLU A 1209 30.53 25.07 5.57
N ASP A 1210 29.75 24.00 5.79
CA ASP A 1210 29.72 22.76 5.00
C ASP A 1210 31.07 22.03 4.82
N VAL A 1211 32.07 22.32 5.66
CA VAL A 1211 33.34 21.60 5.71
C VAL A 1211 33.45 20.78 6.99
N LEU A 1212 33.55 19.45 6.86
CA LEU A 1212 33.72 18.53 7.99
C LEU A 1212 35.08 18.72 8.70
N GLN A 1213 35.06 19.01 9.99
CA GLN A 1213 36.22 18.90 10.88
C GLN A 1213 36.21 17.51 11.52
N THR A 1214 37.31 16.75 11.40
CA THR A 1214 37.49 15.51 12.17
C THR A 1214 38.25 15.81 13.45
N LEU A 1215 37.81 15.25 14.57
CA LEU A 1215 38.46 15.36 15.88
C LEU A 1215 38.94 13.97 16.31
N THR A 1216 40.11 13.92 16.97
CA THR A 1216 40.77 12.70 17.48
C THR A 1216 40.83 12.72 19.00
N ALA A 1217 40.99 11.55 19.63
CA ALA A 1217 40.94 11.40 21.09
C ALA A 1217 41.95 12.30 21.84
N CYS A 1218 41.54 12.79 23.02
CA CYS A 1218 42.34 13.63 23.93
C CYS A 1218 41.77 13.66 25.37
#